data_AF-A0A845GNB1-F1
#
_entry.id   AF-A0A845GNB1-F1
#
_cell.length_a   1.000
_cell.length_b   1.000
_cell.length_c   1.000
_cell.angle_alpha   90.00
_cell.angle_beta   90.00
_cell.angle_gamma   90.00
#
_symmetry.space_group_name_H-M   'P 1'
#
loop_
_entity.id
_entity.type
_entity.pdbx_description
1 polymer ?
#
loop_
_entity_poly.entity_id
_entity_poly.type
_entity_poly.pdbx_seq_one_letter_code
_entity_poly.pdbx_strand_id
1 'polypeptide(L)'
;MLNKILGVLDSARRVFGSSEQALITDGLGGLDLIAKQLASRAADFVANGGDPAVLLELAGSRGAAGILLGRPGHLDWATHTRGDASDAAIKASVAARHALYRRVVNDETHVAMLARLGKVLEAADQKHSLTYTGTFAPDWLQYLLNDALWSVCPRGGTTTTDDDRPAWDVNLLAALLAAEGYPQGMVLPILFDRRDLDSYHQKHLFSRMLAPGALDDYLLAHIPDVDAAVKALSAVGRNLLVNRIGAQPRLVAALGAVLVKVAVGDSKIAAASAASLVGSMDRTQATALLAEVLRTGHPAERVSAAELLARTQGDSAVPVLEAALAGETGKPARQAIQNAITRLQAVEDSGGLELPETPPLPPEPQEVLGDDVLDMLLKNRDELLERFRQNAAAEVESNRTAKYQSDYQQDSYARYRRLDERQLRAAIKVLNGEGKAVDSILGDSEVDRTLATSRVETRTDFGLLQVLRWIVGRGGRGYGSVWNHPYFQSWLGHQDKNGIDLRQLVALTAQCGGDPETIYRVCLLDSYYGRLAPQHVLPPDRVWPLFAARPDLIDQGLGMADASSTEYGSPQLGATLSVLDTFPVIPTRWMPRLMELALGEGKTHRAAAQQVLSRTPNIGKLVSDTLQSSKQELRIEAARWLVTLDYRDGVPALRTALEKENRETASAAIMTALEQLGEDISPYLAPDTLLKQARKGLKGKPPSSMSWLALDGAPACAWSDGTPVEPEIIRWWVILACKLKEPAGNGLLERYLGLLAQPSRAALGGWLLHQFIARDTAHPSLEEGIAWAQANAPQRYQNYQDAAKRYPDYYAAQGKLTPEQVFEEVKREKMSVYVGSALNDRGLLALISGVPGHELASVIQVYMRDHYLRRAQIEALLEAACVSNDASVIQFTLGIARRYRTASVQQKARDLVERIAERNNWTQDQLGDRTVPSCGLDDSGRMTLQYGSRQYFVTLDAALKPVLSNEEGKTVSALPAPRQNDAPEAVKEAKQQLTACKKEVKQVVEMQTGRLYEAMCAGRLWPVDEWRTYLQRHPVVGRLVQQLVWQEMAAGGEAVRLFRPTEDGSLIDANDDEVTLDEGSSVRLAHSALLDDGEAAKWLAHFKDYKLKPLFAQMAHKLPAQRSGDHNADRLGWVSDTFTLRGAFNKRGYQRGSAEDGGVFMEYTKQFASVGMTVVIEFTGNALPEENRAAALKSLQFRSMDGQRYGYRPLPLDQIPPVLLAEAYGDYLAVAAACSGYDPEWEKKMPW
;
A
#
# COMPACT_ATOMS: atom_id res chain seq x y z
N MET A 1 -62.79 -44.16 23.37
CA MET A 1 -61.69 -44.90 24.03
C MET A 1 -60.53 -45.16 23.09
N LEU A 2 -60.75 -45.71 21.88
CA LEU A 2 -59.68 -45.93 20.88
C LEU A 2 -58.88 -44.66 20.51
N ASN A 3 -59.51 -43.50 20.32
CA ASN A 3 -58.77 -42.24 20.04
C ASN A 3 -57.97 -41.72 21.24
N LYS A 4 -58.36 -42.07 22.47
CA LYS A 4 -57.57 -41.77 23.69
C LYS A 4 -56.40 -42.74 23.83
N ILE A 5 -56.58 -44.01 23.45
CA ILE A 5 -55.51 -45.03 23.46
C ILE A 5 -54.51 -44.78 22.32
N LEU A 6 -54.98 -44.40 21.13
CA LEU A 6 -54.14 -43.96 20.01
C LEU A 6 -53.41 -42.66 20.32
N GLY A 7 -54.06 -41.69 20.96
CA GLY A 7 -53.40 -40.47 21.43
C GLY A 7 -52.33 -40.73 22.50
N VAL A 8 -52.54 -41.71 23.38
CA VAL A 8 -51.57 -42.13 24.41
C VAL A 8 -50.41 -42.93 23.80
N LEU A 9 -50.69 -43.79 22.80
CA LEU A 9 -49.67 -44.54 22.05
C LEU A 9 -48.83 -43.63 21.13
N ASP A 10 -49.42 -42.60 20.53
CA ASP A 10 -48.71 -41.57 19.75
C ASP A 10 -47.83 -40.68 20.64
N SER A 11 -48.28 -40.33 21.85
CA SER A 11 -47.43 -39.63 22.82
C SER A 11 -46.32 -40.51 23.38
N ALA A 12 -46.51 -41.84 23.44
CA ALA A 12 -45.48 -42.78 23.88
C ALA A 12 -44.44 -43.11 22.79
N ARG A 13 -44.71 -42.78 21.52
CA ARG A 13 -43.77 -42.92 20.39
C ARG A 13 -42.90 -41.69 20.15
N ARG A 14 -43.22 -40.54 20.75
CA ARG A 14 -42.48 -39.29 20.54
C ARG A 14 -41.25 -39.25 21.43
N VAL A 15 -40.09 -39.22 20.79
CA VAL A 15 -38.78 -39.09 21.44
C VAL A 15 -38.60 -37.70 22.07
N PHE A 16 -39.20 -36.66 21.49
CA PHE A 16 -39.11 -35.28 21.94
C PHE A 16 -40.43 -34.73 22.52
N GLY A 17 -40.33 -33.75 23.42
CA GLY A 17 -41.48 -33.05 23.97
C GLY A 17 -42.28 -32.29 22.90
N SER A 18 -43.56 -31.97 23.19
CA SER A 18 -44.46 -31.32 22.22
C SER A 18 -43.93 -30.01 21.65
N SER A 19 -43.16 -29.26 22.44
CA SER A 19 -42.58 -27.98 22.00
C SER A 19 -41.35 -28.12 21.11
N GLU A 20 -40.52 -29.15 21.30
CA GLU A 20 -39.34 -29.41 20.45
C GLU A 20 -39.76 -30.04 19.13
N GLN A 21 -40.73 -30.96 19.17
CA GLN A 21 -41.33 -31.55 17.96
C GLN A 21 -41.94 -30.48 17.04
N ALA A 22 -42.54 -29.44 17.63
CA ALA A 22 -43.05 -28.29 16.88
C ALA A 22 -41.90 -27.53 16.20
N LEU A 23 -40.82 -27.22 16.92
CA LEU A 23 -39.65 -26.53 16.35
C LEU A 23 -38.94 -27.31 15.24
N ILE A 24 -38.85 -28.64 15.37
CA ILE A 24 -38.30 -29.52 14.30
C ILE A 24 -39.17 -29.42 13.04
N THR A 25 -40.49 -29.43 13.22
CA THR A 25 -41.44 -29.36 12.10
C THR A 25 -41.43 -27.99 11.44
N ASP A 26 -41.53 -26.93 12.24
CA ASP A 26 -41.53 -25.53 11.78
C ASP A 26 -40.19 -25.16 11.13
N GLY A 27 -39.08 -25.70 11.62
CA GLY A 27 -37.74 -25.50 11.06
C GLY A 27 -37.55 -26.05 9.65
N LEU A 28 -38.46 -26.94 9.21
CA LEU A 28 -38.52 -27.55 7.90
C LEU A 28 -39.79 -27.14 7.12
N GLY A 29 -40.60 -26.22 7.66
CA GLY A 29 -41.92 -25.88 7.14
C GLY A 29 -41.92 -25.36 5.70
N GLY A 30 -40.84 -24.70 5.27
CA GLY A 30 -40.66 -24.26 3.89
C GLY A 30 -40.75 -25.39 2.84
N LEU A 31 -40.46 -26.64 3.22
CA LEU A 31 -40.50 -27.79 2.32
C LEU A 31 -41.91 -28.11 1.79
N ASP A 32 -42.96 -27.73 2.51
CA ASP A 32 -44.34 -27.95 2.07
C ASP A 32 -44.74 -27.09 0.86
N LEU A 33 -43.93 -26.08 0.51
CA LEU A 33 -44.06 -25.33 -0.75
C LEU A 33 -43.59 -26.14 -1.98
N ILE A 34 -42.84 -27.22 -1.78
CA ILE A 34 -42.42 -28.14 -2.85
C ILE A 34 -43.44 -29.27 -3.00
N ALA A 35 -43.76 -29.94 -1.90
CA ALA A 35 -44.73 -31.03 -1.88
C ALA A 35 -45.43 -31.08 -0.52
N LYS A 36 -46.75 -31.28 -0.54
CA LYS A 36 -47.56 -31.35 0.68
C LYS A 36 -47.08 -32.48 1.59
N GLN A 37 -46.94 -32.22 2.89
CA GLN A 37 -46.45 -33.15 3.92
C GLN A 37 -44.95 -33.48 3.87
N LEU A 38 -44.19 -32.87 2.95
CA LEU A 38 -42.75 -33.07 2.85
C LEU A 38 -42.04 -32.58 4.12
N ALA A 39 -42.48 -31.46 4.70
CA ALA A 39 -41.95 -30.94 5.97
C ALA A 39 -42.18 -31.93 7.12
N SER A 40 -43.38 -32.50 7.22
CA SER A 40 -43.75 -33.44 8.29
C SER A 40 -43.01 -34.78 8.22
N ARG A 41 -42.75 -35.29 7.00
CA ARG A 41 -41.98 -36.51 6.77
C ARG A 41 -40.50 -36.30 7.08
N ALA A 42 -39.94 -35.15 6.65
CA ALA A 42 -38.58 -34.78 7.00
C ALA A 42 -38.42 -34.57 8.52
N ALA A 43 -39.42 -33.99 9.19
CA ALA A 43 -39.43 -33.83 10.65
C ALA A 43 -39.51 -35.17 11.41
N ASP A 44 -40.27 -36.15 10.91
CA ASP A 44 -40.30 -37.51 11.49
C ASP A 44 -38.96 -38.24 11.31
N PHE A 45 -38.31 -38.07 10.16
CA PHE A 45 -36.94 -38.53 9.95
C PHE A 45 -35.98 -37.91 10.96
N VAL A 46 -36.01 -36.59 11.15
CA VAL A 46 -35.13 -35.89 12.09
C VAL A 46 -35.38 -36.36 13.54
N ALA A 47 -36.63 -36.39 13.99
CA ALA A 47 -36.97 -36.74 15.37
C ALA A 47 -36.75 -38.22 15.69
N ASN A 48 -37.20 -39.12 14.80
CA ASN A 48 -37.35 -40.54 15.12
C ASN A 48 -36.56 -41.47 14.17
N GLY A 49 -36.01 -40.96 13.07
CA GLY A 49 -35.41 -41.77 12.01
C GLY A 49 -36.44 -42.46 11.10
N GLY A 50 -37.71 -42.04 11.16
CA GLY A 50 -38.77 -42.53 10.28
C GLY A 50 -38.62 -42.06 8.82
N ASP A 51 -39.15 -42.82 7.86
CA ASP A 51 -39.12 -42.52 6.42
C ASP A 51 -37.77 -42.02 5.83
N PRO A 52 -36.69 -42.84 5.82
CA PRO A 52 -35.42 -42.46 5.20
C PRO A 52 -35.49 -42.12 3.70
N ALA A 53 -36.55 -42.54 2.99
CA ALA A 53 -36.75 -42.25 1.58
C ALA A 53 -36.94 -40.75 1.30
N VAL A 54 -37.32 -39.95 2.32
CA VAL A 54 -37.46 -38.49 2.20
C VAL A 54 -36.16 -37.80 1.78
N LEU A 55 -34.99 -38.35 2.12
CA LEU A 55 -33.70 -37.78 1.71
C LEU A 55 -33.49 -37.86 0.18
N LEU A 56 -33.91 -38.95 -0.45
CA LEU A 56 -33.84 -39.10 -1.91
C LEU A 56 -34.81 -38.14 -2.61
N GLU A 57 -35.99 -37.95 -2.03
CA GLU A 57 -36.98 -37.00 -2.53
C GLU A 57 -36.49 -35.55 -2.44
N LEU A 58 -35.86 -35.17 -1.33
CA LEU A 58 -35.24 -33.87 -1.14
C LEU A 58 -34.08 -33.63 -2.13
N ALA A 59 -33.23 -34.63 -2.34
CA ALA A 59 -32.16 -34.57 -3.35
C ALA A 59 -32.70 -34.37 -4.77
N GLY A 60 -33.89 -34.92 -5.06
CA GLY A 60 -34.60 -34.73 -6.33
C GLY A 60 -35.02 -33.29 -6.63
N SER A 61 -35.06 -32.39 -5.62
CA SER A 61 -35.49 -31.00 -5.77
C SER A 61 -34.46 -30.05 -6.41
N ARG A 62 -33.25 -30.55 -6.74
CA ARG A 62 -32.15 -29.80 -7.41
C ARG A 62 -31.84 -28.45 -6.74
N GLY A 63 -31.77 -28.42 -5.40
CA GLY A 63 -31.40 -27.25 -4.60
C GLY A 63 -32.54 -26.28 -4.26
N ALA A 64 -33.76 -26.49 -4.80
CA ALA A 64 -34.92 -25.67 -4.46
C ALA A 64 -35.32 -25.80 -2.97
N ALA A 65 -35.20 -27.01 -2.40
CA ALA A 65 -35.42 -27.24 -0.97
C ALA A 65 -34.41 -26.48 -0.11
N GLY A 66 -33.13 -26.46 -0.50
CA GLY A 66 -32.09 -25.67 0.15
C GLY A 66 -32.41 -24.17 0.22
N ILE A 67 -32.95 -23.58 -0.87
CA ILE A 67 -33.38 -22.17 -0.89
C ILE A 67 -34.49 -21.91 0.13
N LEU A 68 -35.51 -22.78 0.17
CA LEU A 68 -36.66 -22.65 1.08
C LEU A 68 -36.30 -22.88 2.55
N LEU A 69 -35.23 -23.62 2.80
CA LEU A 69 -34.64 -23.75 4.13
C LEU A 69 -33.69 -22.60 4.47
N GLY A 70 -33.47 -21.62 3.58
CA GLY A 70 -32.64 -20.46 3.86
C GLY A 70 -31.15 -20.63 3.54
N ARG A 71 -30.81 -21.52 2.60
CA ARG A 71 -29.44 -21.82 2.17
C ARG A 71 -28.53 -22.22 3.34
N PRO A 72 -28.84 -23.35 4.01
CA PRO A 72 -28.22 -23.74 5.28
C PRO A 72 -26.70 -23.95 5.23
N GLY A 73 -26.11 -24.05 4.03
CA GLY A 73 -24.66 -24.19 3.84
C GLY A 73 -23.90 -22.88 3.67
N HIS A 74 -24.58 -21.74 3.53
CA HIS A 74 -24.00 -20.47 3.08
C HIS A 74 -23.43 -19.62 4.22
N LEU A 75 -22.25 -19.02 4.01
CA LEU A 75 -21.61 -18.09 4.97
C LEU A 75 -21.40 -16.71 4.30
N ASP A 76 -22.46 -15.92 4.14
CA ASP A 76 -22.38 -14.58 3.53
C ASP A 76 -23.46 -13.63 4.11
N TRP A 77 -23.19 -12.32 4.01
CA TRP A 77 -24.03 -11.22 4.51
C TRP A 77 -25.22 -10.90 3.61
N ALA A 78 -25.14 -11.23 2.31
CA ALA A 78 -26.21 -10.98 1.36
C ALA A 78 -27.26 -12.10 1.34
N THR A 79 -28.17 -12.11 2.33
CA THR A 79 -29.44 -12.83 2.19
C THR A 79 -30.38 -12.03 1.28
N HIS A 80 -30.03 -11.89 0.00
CA HIS A 80 -30.94 -11.30 -0.98
C HIS A 80 -32.06 -12.28 -1.28
N THR A 81 -33.17 -12.17 -0.54
CA THR A 81 -34.48 -12.57 -1.03
C THR A 81 -35.38 -11.34 -1.01
N ARG A 82 -36.00 -11.06 -2.17
CA ARG A 82 -36.87 -9.90 -2.39
C ARG A 82 -38.31 -10.31 -2.07
N GLY A 83 -38.91 -9.65 -1.08
CA GLY A 83 -40.31 -9.21 -0.99
C GLY A 83 -41.48 -10.21 -1.06
N ASP A 84 -41.27 -11.51 -1.29
CA ASP A 84 -42.36 -12.44 -1.62
C ASP A 84 -42.76 -13.35 -0.44
N ALA A 85 -43.91 -14.05 -0.54
CA ALA A 85 -44.41 -14.95 0.51
C ALA A 85 -43.44 -16.08 0.91
N SER A 86 -42.51 -16.44 0.02
CA SER A 86 -41.39 -17.35 0.31
C SER A 86 -40.42 -16.80 1.36
N ASP A 87 -40.26 -15.48 1.46
CA ASP A 87 -39.35 -14.84 2.43
C ASP A 87 -39.81 -15.05 3.87
N ALA A 88 -41.12 -14.98 4.10
CA ALA A 88 -41.70 -15.23 5.42
C ALA A 88 -41.51 -16.69 5.85
N ALA A 89 -41.73 -17.64 4.94
CA ALA A 89 -41.52 -19.07 5.20
C ALA A 89 -40.05 -19.43 5.45
N ILE A 90 -39.12 -18.82 4.70
CA ILE A 90 -37.67 -18.97 4.88
C ILE A 90 -37.27 -18.43 6.26
N LYS A 91 -37.65 -17.18 6.58
CA LYS A 91 -37.34 -16.54 7.88
C LYS A 91 -37.91 -17.33 9.05
N ALA A 92 -39.13 -17.84 8.94
CA ALA A 92 -39.75 -18.67 9.96
C ALA A 92 -39.01 -20.00 10.16
N SER A 93 -38.64 -20.69 9.07
CA SER A 93 -37.90 -21.95 9.11
C SER A 93 -36.53 -21.76 9.78
N VAL A 94 -35.78 -20.72 9.41
CA VAL A 94 -34.48 -20.39 10.02
C VAL A 94 -34.65 -20.04 11.50
N ALA A 95 -35.65 -19.20 11.85
CA ALA A 95 -35.91 -18.82 13.24
C ALA A 95 -36.26 -20.02 14.13
N ALA A 96 -37.08 -20.96 13.62
CA ALA A 96 -37.45 -22.18 14.34
C ALA A 96 -36.24 -23.11 14.56
N ARG A 97 -35.38 -23.30 13.57
CA ARG A 97 -34.13 -24.06 13.74
C ARG A 97 -33.19 -23.38 14.75
N HIS A 98 -33.05 -22.06 14.71
CA HIS A 98 -32.25 -21.35 15.70
C HIS A 98 -32.80 -21.53 17.13
N ALA A 99 -34.11 -21.50 17.32
CA ALA A 99 -34.75 -21.76 18.60
C ALA A 99 -34.57 -23.23 19.06
N LEU A 100 -34.58 -24.19 18.13
CA LEU A 100 -34.25 -25.59 18.41
C LEU A 100 -32.81 -25.73 18.91
N TYR A 101 -31.85 -25.09 18.24
CA TYR A 101 -30.43 -25.15 18.61
C TYR A 101 -30.13 -24.63 20.02
N ARG A 102 -30.93 -23.69 20.56
CA ARG A 102 -30.82 -23.19 21.94
C ARG A 102 -31.21 -24.23 23.00
N ARG A 103 -31.99 -25.24 22.63
CA ARG A 103 -32.51 -26.26 23.56
C ARG A 103 -31.70 -27.55 23.57
N VAL A 104 -30.79 -27.71 22.61
CA VAL A 104 -29.91 -28.87 22.51
C VAL A 104 -29.12 -29.06 23.80
N VAL A 105 -29.10 -30.31 24.29
CA VAL A 105 -28.19 -30.80 25.33
C VAL A 105 -27.32 -31.93 24.75
N ASN A 106 -26.16 -32.19 25.35
CA ASN A 106 -25.25 -33.24 24.88
C ASN A 106 -25.66 -34.61 25.44
N ASP A 107 -26.74 -35.18 24.88
CA ASP A 107 -27.19 -36.55 25.15
C ASP A 107 -27.37 -37.34 23.83
N GLU A 108 -27.52 -38.67 23.95
CA GLU A 108 -27.65 -39.57 22.79
C GLU A 108 -28.83 -39.21 21.87
N THR A 109 -29.91 -38.68 22.46
CA THR A 109 -31.15 -38.36 21.75
C THR A 109 -30.97 -37.13 20.84
N HIS A 110 -30.43 -36.04 21.38
CA HIS A 110 -30.14 -34.81 20.65
C HIS A 110 -29.03 -35.00 19.63
N VAL A 111 -27.98 -35.77 19.96
CA VAL A 111 -26.89 -36.09 19.04
C VAL A 111 -27.42 -36.82 17.80
N ALA A 112 -28.26 -37.84 17.98
CA ALA A 112 -28.87 -38.55 16.86
C ALA A 112 -29.81 -37.64 16.02
N MET A 113 -30.60 -36.77 16.66
CA MET A 113 -31.46 -35.81 15.98
C MET A 113 -30.65 -34.83 15.11
N LEU A 114 -29.57 -34.26 15.65
CA LEU A 114 -28.72 -33.31 14.93
C LEU A 114 -28.02 -33.96 13.73
N ALA A 115 -27.53 -35.19 13.87
CA ALA A 115 -26.95 -35.93 12.75
C ALA A 115 -27.95 -36.15 11.60
N ARG A 116 -29.20 -36.50 11.94
CA ARG A 116 -30.29 -36.64 10.95
C ARG A 116 -30.68 -35.30 10.35
N LEU A 117 -30.73 -34.23 11.13
CA LEU A 117 -30.98 -32.87 10.63
C LEU A 117 -29.92 -32.44 9.61
N GLY A 118 -28.63 -32.63 9.92
CA GLY A 118 -27.55 -32.34 8.97
C GLY A 118 -27.71 -33.09 7.64
N LYS A 119 -28.10 -34.37 7.68
CA LYS A 119 -28.37 -35.19 6.49
C LYS A 119 -29.57 -34.66 5.68
N VAL A 120 -30.61 -34.14 6.35
CA VAL A 120 -31.74 -33.47 5.69
C VAL A 120 -31.31 -32.18 5.00
N LEU A 121 -30.49 -31.35 5.66
CA LEU A 121 -29.96 -30.10 5.08
C LEU A 121 -29.08 -30.39 3.86
N GLU A 122 -28.19 -31.38 3.97
CA GLU A 122 -27.36 -31.85 2.84
C GLU A 122 -28.22 -32.34 1.67
N ALA A 123 -29.20 -33.20 1.96
CA ALA A 123 -30.09 -33.75 0.95
C ALA A 123 -30.90 -32.66 0.24
N ALA A 124 -31.39 -31.66 0.99
CA ALA A 124 -32.18 -30.55 0.46
C ALA A 124 -31.37 -29.57 -0.41
N ASP A 125 -30.11 -29.32 -0.06
CA ASP A 125 -29.29 -28.30 -0.72
C ASP A 125 -28.38 -28.86 -1.83
N GLN A 126 -27.89 -30.10 -1.74
CA GLN A 126 -27.05 -30.73 -2.78
C GLN A 126 -25.81 -29.90 -3.20
N LYS A 127 -25.16 -29.23 -2.25
CA LYS A 127 -23.92 -28.42 -2.43
C LYS A 127 -24.13 -27.14 -3.24
N HIS A 128 -25.37 -26.68 -3.41
CA HIS A 128 -25.65 -25.44 -4.13
C HIS A 128 -25.22 -24.20 -3.33
N SER A 129 -25.33 -24.26 -1.99
CA SER A 129 -24.97 -23.15 -1.09
C SER A 129 -23.82 -23.46 -0.11
N LEU A 130 -23.30 -24.70 -0.12
CA LEU A 130 -22.28 -25.14 0.85
C LEU A 130 -20.98 -24.36 0.74
N THR A 131 -20.66 -23.64 1.82
CA THR A 131 -19.34 -23.05 2.05
C THR A 131 -18.50 -24.00 2.89
N TYR A 132 -17.37 -24.43 2.35
CA TYR A 132 -16.47 -25.36 3.03
C TYR A 132 -15.70 -24.66 4.14
N THR A 133 -15.95 -25.04 5.39
CA THR A 133 -15.28 -24.46 6.56
C THR A 133 -13.96 -25.14 6.89
N GLY A 134 -13.63 -26.26 6.24
CA GLY A 134 -12.38 -27.00 6.38
C GLY A 134 -12.42 -28.34 5.62
N THR A 135 -11.27 -28.98 5.43
CA THR A 135 -11.14 -30.17 4.56
C THR A 135 -11.53 -31.51 5.20
N PHE A 136 -11.92 -31.53 6.47
CA PHE A 136 -12.00 -32.77 7.26
C PHE A 136 -13.41 -33.14 7.73
N ALA A 137 -14.43 -32.29 7.60
CA ALA A 137 -15.79 -32.62 8.04
C ALA A 137 -16.62 -33.25 6.90
N PRO A 138 -17.44 -34.29 7.16
CA PRO A 138 -18.42 -34.77 6.19
C PRO A 138 -19.46 -33.68 5.87
N ASP A 139 -20.02 -33.71 4.65
CA ASP A 139 -20.87 -32.62 4.14
C ASP A 139 -22.09 -32.33 5.07
N TRP A 140 -22.80 -33.35 5.56
CA TRP A 140 -23.90 -33.17 6.53
C TRP A 140 -23.51 -32.38 7.78
N LEU A 141 -22.29 -32.59 8.28
CA LEU A 141 -21.79 -31.93 9.49
C LEU A 141 -21.43 -30.48 9.16
N GLN A 142 -20.90 -30.21 7.97
CA GLN A 142 -20.64 -28.84 7.53
C GLN A 142 -21.94 -28.03 7.39
N TYR A 143 -23.00 -28.61 6.82
CA TYR A 143 -24.32 -27.94 6.80
C TYR A 143 -24.83 -27.65 8.20
N LEU A 144 -24.75 -28.63 9.11
CA LEU A 144 -25.22 -28.45 10.48
C LEU A 144 -24.44 -27.35 11.21
N LEU A 145 -23.11 -27.37 11.11
CA LEU A 145 -22.26 -26.38 11.76
C LEU A 145 -22.43 -24.98 11.15
N ASN A 146 -22.61 -24.87 9.83
CA ASN A 146 -22.88 -23.59 9.17
C ASN A 146 -24.23 -23.04 9.59
N ASP A 147 -25.31 -23.83 9.48
CA ASP A 147 -26.67 -23.38 9.82
C ASP A 147 -26.79 -22.99 11.30
N ALA A 148 -26.17 -23.77 12.20
CA ALA A 148 -26.15 -23.43 13.60
C ALA A 148 -25.22 -22.25 13.86
N LEU A 149 -23.91 -22.40 13.69
CA LEU A 149 -22.93 -21.49 14.30
C LEU A 149 -22.73 -20.17 13.54
N TRP A 150 -23.20 -20.05 12.30
CA TRP A 150 -23.19 -18.77 11.58
C TRP A 150 -23.98 -17.68 12.31
N SER A 151 -25.15 -18.03 12.86
CA SER A 151 -26.06 -17.08 13.51
C SER A 151 -25.57 -16.51 14.84
N VAL A 152 -24.41 -16.97 15.32
CA VAL A 152 -23.74 -16.48 16.54
C VAL A 152 -22.50 -15.63 16.18
N CYS A 153 -22.20 -15.50 14.89
CA CYS A 153 -21.09 -14.69 14.38
C CYS A 153 -21.42 -13.17 14.51
N PRO A 154 -20.49 -12.30 14.97
CA PRO A 154 -20.76 -10.90 15.32
C PRO A 154 -21.39 -10.00 14.24
N ARG A 155 -21.25 -10.34 12.94
CA ARG A 155 -21.84 -9.61 11.81
C ARG A 155 -23.04 -10.31 11.15
N GLY A 156 -23.58 -11.37 11.78
CA GLY A 156 -24.74 -12.11 11.25
C GLY A 156 -26.07 -11.36 11.31
N GLY A 157 -26.12 -10.15 11.88
CA GLY A 157 -27.35 -9.34 11.99
C GLY A 157 -28.41 -9.90 12.94
N THR A 158 -28.06 -10.89 13.76
CA THR A 158 -28.92 -11.57 14.73
C THR A 158 -28.66 -11.08 16.15
N THR A 159 -29.65 -11.16 17.04
CA THR A 159 -29.51 -10.82 18.48
C THR A 159 -28.91 -11.97 19.31
N THR A 160 -28.40 -13.02 18.67
CA THR A 160 -27.95 -14.26 19.31
C THR A 160 -26.50 -14.11 19.77
N THR A 161 -26.20 -14.46 21.01
CA THR A 161 -24.84 -14.44 21.57
C THR A 161 -24.28 -15.85 21.76
N ASP A 162 -22.97 -15.97 21.99
CA ASP A 162 -22.32 -17.25 22.29
C ASP A 162 -22.99 -18.00 23.47
N ASP A 163 -23.57 -17.26 24.42
CA ASP A 163 -24.25 -17.82 25.60
C ASP A 163 -25.60 -18.48 25.29
N ASP A 164 -26.22 -18.22 24.13
CA ASP A 164 -27.52 -18.78 23.76
C ASP A 164 -27.47 -20.29 23.46
N ARG A 165 -26.28 -20.86 23.25
CA ARG A 165 -26.10 -22.25 22.80
C ARG A 165 -25.02 -22.98 23.62
N PRO A 166 -25.26 -23.20 24.92
CA PRO A 166 -24.24 -23.69 25.83
C PRO A 166 -23.70 -25.08 25.46
N ALA A 167 -24.54 -25.96 24.90
CA ALA A 167 -24.15 -27.32 24.50
C ALA A 167 -23.32 -27.39 23.21
N TRP A 168 -23.23 -26.31 22.41
CA TRP A 168 -22.50 -26.31 21.14
C TRP A 168 -20.99 -26.10 21.35
N ASP A 169 -20.37 -27.02 22.07
CA ASP A 169 -18.93 -27.02 22.38
C ASP A 169 -18.20 -28.19 21.69
N VAL A 170 -16.91 -28.35 22.01
CA VAL A 170 -16.08 -29.43 21.49
C VAL A 170 -16.61 -30.84 21.84
N ASN A 171 -17.29 -30.99 22.98
CA ASN A 171 -17.77 -32.29 23.44
C ASN A 171 -18.99 -32.74 22.63
N LEU A 172 -19.87 -31.81 22.24
CA LEU A 172 -20.97 -32.13 21.32
C LEU A 172 -20.45 -32.53 19.93
N LEU A 173 -19.42 -31.83 19.43
CA LEU A 173 -18.77 -32.21 18.16
C LEU A 173 -18.17 -33.62 18.24
N ALA A 174 -17.47 -33.94 19.33
CA ALA A 174 -16.92 -35.27 19.57
C ALA A 174 -18.03 -36.34 19.64
N ALA A 175 -19.15 -36.05 20.31
CA ALA A 175 -20.30 -36.95 20.40
C ALA A 175 -20.97 -37.19 19.03
N LEU A 176 -21.13 -36.15 18.21
CA LEU A 176 -21.67 -36.25 16.84
C LEU A 176 -20.82 -37.14 15.93
N LEU A 177 -19.49 -36.99 16.00
CA LEU A 177 -18.57 -37.84 15.24
C LEU A 177 -18.61 -39.29 15.73
N ALA A 178 -18.60 -39.50 17.05
CA ALA A 178 -18.64 -40.83 17.65
C ALA A 178 -19.94 -41.59 17.30
N ALA A 179 -21.09 -40.91 17.35
CA ALA A 179 -22.39 -41.50 17.03
C ALA A 179 -22.49 -42.00 15.57
N GLU A 180 -21.76 -41.39 14.65
CA GLU A 180 -21.72 -41.76 13.23
C GLU A 180 -20.45 -42.55 12.86
N GLY A 181 -19.67 -43.00 13.84
CA GLY A 181 -18.51 -43.89 13.65
C GLY A 181 -17.26 -43.22 13.09
N TYR A 182 -17.13 -41.89 13.19
CA TYR A 182 -15.94 -41.16 12.74
C TYR A 182 -14.83 -41.17 13.80
N PRO A 183 -13.53 -41.19 13.40
CA PRO A 183 -12.40 -41.12 14.31
C PRO A 183 -12.37 -39.85 15.17
N GLN A 184 -12.08 -40.01 16.46
CA GLN A 184 -11.94 -38.88 17.41
C GLN A 184 -10.86 -37.87 17.00
N GLY A 185 -9.81 -38.33 16.31
CA GLY A 185 -8.76 -37.46 15.77
C GLY A 185 -9.23 -36.41 14.73
N MET A 186 -10.48 -36.48 14.27
CA MET A 186 -11.06 -35.48 13.35
C MET A 186 -11.58 -34.23 14.06
N VAL A 187 -11.81 -34.27 15.38
CA VAL A 187 -12.38 -33.16 16.16
C VAL A 187 -11.56 -31.87 16.00
N LEU A 188 -10.26 -31.92 16.28
CA LEU A 188 -9.38 -30.74 16.24
C LEU A 188 -9.17 -30.21 14.79
N PRO A 189 -8.94 -31.05 13.77
CA PRO A 189 -8.91 -30.61 12.38
C PRO A 189 -10.18 -29.88 11.92
N ILE A 190 -11.37 -30.38 12.28
CA ILE A 190 -12.65 -29.73 11.95
C ILE A 190 -12.77 -28.38 12.69
N LEU A 191 -12.34 -28.34 13.95
CA LEU A 191 -12.44 -27.13 14.76
C LEU A 191 -11.44 -26.04 14.38
N PHE A 192 -10.26 -26.38 13.85
CA PHE A 192 -9.20 -25.39 13.61
C PHE A 192 -8.87 -25.12 12.14
N ASP A 193 -9.02 -26.07 11.20
CA ASP A 193 -8.62 -25.80 9.80
C ASP A 193 -9.63 -24.87 9.10
N ARG A 194 -9.15 -23.75 8.54
CA ARG A 194 -9.95 -22.69 7.90
C ARG A 194 -9.35 -22.17 6.59
N ARG A 195 -8.52 -22.98 5.92
CA ARG A 195 -7.66 -22.53 4.80
C ARG A 195 -8.40 -21.87 3.63
N ASP A 196 -9.65 -22.23 3.40
CA ASP A 196 -10.44 -21.81 2.23
C ASP A 196 -11.42 -20.66 2.54
N LEU A 197 -11.40 -20.13 3.78
CA LEU A 197 -12.25 -19.02 4.19
C LEU A 197 -11.49 -17.68 4.14
N ASP A 198 -12.20 -16.56 3.98
CA ASP A 198 -11.60 -15.24 4.18
C ASP A 198 -11.26 -14.96 5.65
N SER A 199 -10.45 -13.93 5.87
CA SER A 199 -9.92 -13.57 7.19
C SER A 199 -10.98 -13.30 8.27
N TYR A 200 -12.16 -12.80 7.88
CA TYR A 200 -13.22 -12.53 8.85
C TYR A 200 -13.81 -13.85 9.37
N HIS A 201 -14.16 -14.76 8.45
CA HIS A 201 -14.68 -16.08 8.82
C HIS A 201 -13.64 -16.95 9.53
N GLN A 202 -12.36 -16.85 9.16
CA GLN A 202 -11.27 -17.53 9.90
C GLN A 202 -11.24 -17.15 11.38
N LYS A 203 -11.56 -15.89 11.71
CA LYS A 203 -11.48 -15.36 13.09
C LYS A 203 -12.74 -15.60 13.90
N HIS A 204 -13.91 -15.49 13.28
CA HIS A 204 -15.19 -15.39 14.00
C HIS A 204 -16.07 -16.64 13.92
N LEU A 205 -15.82 -17.53 12.95
CA LEU A 205 -16.62 -18.74 12.80
C LEU A 205 -16.30 -19.78 13.88
N PHE A 206 -17.35 -20.37 14.46
CA PHE A 206 -17.28 -21.32 15.58
C PHE A 206 -16.70 -20.71 16.88
N SER A 207 -16.87 -19.39 17.08
CA SER A 207 -16.50 -18.67 18.31
C SER A 207 -16.85 -19.45 19.57
N ARG A 208 -18.09 -19.96 19.64
CA ARG A 208 -18.58 -20.77 20.76
C ARG A 208 -17.79 -22.06 21.00
N MET A 209 -17.44 -22.80 19.96
CA MET A 209 -16.65 -24.04 20.10
C MET A 209 -15.17 -23.77 20.39
N LEU A 210 -14.68 -22.58 20.04
CA LEU A 210 -13.31 -22.11 20.30
C LEU A 210 -13.18 -21.37 21.65
N ALA A 211 -14.29 -21.21 22.39
CA ALA A 211 -14.33 -20.52 23.67
C ALA A 211 -13.54 -21.27 24.76
N PRO A 212 -12.99 -20.56 25.78
CA PRO A 212 -12.33 -21.18 26.92
C PRO A 212 -13.27 -22.10 27.72
N GLY A 213 -12.68 -22.99 28.52
CA GLY A 213 -13.42 -23.97 29.34
C GLY A 213 -13.40 -25.36 28.72
N ALA A 214 -14.52 -25.79 28.11
CA ALA A 214 -14.68 -27.16 27.58
C ALA A 214 -13.58 -27.55 26.58
N LEU A 215 -13.18 -26.62 25.69
CA LEU A 215 -12.09 -26.86 24.75
C LEU A 215 -10.74 -27.02 25.45
N ASP A 216 -10.47 -26.22 26.48
CA ASP A 216 -9.20 -26.29 27.20
C ASP A 216 -9.06 -27.63 27.93
N ASP A 217 -10.14 -28.07 28.57
CA ASP A 217 -10.18 -29.35 29.28
C ASP A 217 -10.06 -30.51 28.28
N TYR A 218 -10.66 -30.40 27.10
CA TYR A 218 -10.49 -31.36 26.00
C TYR A 218 -9.04 -31.41 25.51
N LEU A 219 -8.40 -30.26 25.25
CA LEU A 219 -7.00 -30.22 24.81
C LEU A 219 -6.05 -30.85 25.84
N LEU A 220 -6.29 -30.65 27.14
CA LEU A 220 -5.51 -31.24 28.23
C LEU A 220 -5.75 -32.75 28.36
N ALA A 221 -6.97 -33.24 28.13
CA ALA A 221 -7.27 -34.67 28.14
C ALA A 221 -6.73 -35.40 26.89
N HIS A 222 -6.52 -34.68 25.79
CA HIS A 222 -6.20 -35.25 24.47
C HIS A 222 -4.85 -34.77 23.89
N ILE A 223 -3.82 -34.58 24.73
CA ILE A 223 -2.49 -34.09 24.30
C ILE A 223 -1.90 -34.82 23.08
N PRO A 224 -1.95 -36.18 22.97
CA PRO A 224 -1.45 -36.87 21.78
C PRO A 224 -2.19 -36.49 20.49
N ASP A 225 -3.49 -36.23 20.58
CA ASP A 225 -4.31 -35.81 19.44
C ASP A 225 -3.99 -34.37 19.02
N VAL A 226 -3.60 -33.51 19.97
CA VAL A 226 -3.11 -32.15 19.69
C VAL A 226 -1.82 -32.20 18.87
N ASP A 227 -0.86 -33.05 19.24
CA ASP A 227 0.39 -33.22 18.48
C ASP A 227 0.14 -33.76 17.06
N ALA A 228 -0.80 -34.71 16.93
CA ALA A 228 -1.22 -35.23 15.64
C ALA A 228 -1.92 -34.17 14.78
N ALA A 229 -2.81 -33.37 15.38
CA ALA A 229 -3.55 -32.31 14.70
C ALA A 229 -2.62 -31.26 14.10
N VAL A 230 -1.54 -30.87 14.80
CA VAL A 230 -0.55 -29.92 14.28
C VAL A 230 0.01 -30.35 12.92
N LYS A 231 0.18 -31.65 12.68
CA LYS A 231 0.66 -32.17 11.38
C LYS A 231 -0.41 -32.12 10.28
N ALA A 232 -1.68 -32.26 10.65
CA ALA A 232 -2.80 -32.29 9.71
C ALA A 232 -3.31 -30.89 9.32
N LEU A 233 -3.19 -29.92 10.24
CA LEU A 233 -3.72 -28.57 10.07
C LEU A 233 -2.96 -27.74 9.03
N SER A 234 -3.70 -26.92 8.29
CA SER A 234 -3.11 -25.84 7.47
C SER A 234 -2.31 -24.84 8.31
N ALA A 235 -1.58 -23.94 7.64
CA ALA A 235 -0.90 -22.82 8.31
C ALA A 235 -1.89 -21.95 9.13
N VAL A 236 -3.10 -21.72 8.61
CA VAL A 236 -4.17 -20.97 9.29
C VAL A 236 -4.64 -21.72 10.53
N GLY A 237 -4.92 -23.02 10.40
CA GLY A 237 -5.39 -23.82 11.54
C GLY A 237 -4.35 -24.00 12.63
N ARG A 238 -3.07 -24.19 12.26
CA ARG A 238 -1.96 -24.18 13.22
C ARG A 238 -1.89 -22.87 13.99
N ASN A 239 -2.07 -21.74 13.31
CA ASN A 239 -2.07 -20.43 13.96
C ASN A 239 -3.24 -20.25 14.94
N LEU A 240 -4.45 -20.68 14.57
CA LEU A 240 -5.61 -20.64 15.47
C LEU A 240 -5.40 -21.51 16.71
N LEU A 241 -4.86 -22.73 16.54
CA LEU A 241 -4.54 -23.62 17.66
C LEU A 241 -3.49 -23.02 18.60
N VAL A 242 -2.40 -22.48 18.05
CA VAL A 242 -1.34 -21.80 18.82
C VAL A 242 -1.92 -20.63 19.62
N ASN A 243 -2.74 -19.79 19.00
CA ASN A 243 -3.38 -18.66 19.69
C ASN A 243 -4.31 -19.13 20.82
N ARG A 244 -5.06 -20.23 20.62
CA ARG A 244 -5.91 -20.81 21.67
C ARG A 244 -5.08 -21.31 22.86
N ILE A 245 -3.97 -22.03 22.60
CA ILE A 245 -3.05 -22.48 23.65
C ILE A 245 -2.48 -21.28 24.41
N GLY A 246 -2.02 -20.25 23.69
CA GLY A 246 -1.44 -19.04 24.27
C GLY A 246 -2.39 -18.25 25.17
N ALA A 247 -3.70 -18.32 24.93
CA ALA A 247 -4.70 -17.60 25.70
C ALA A 247 -4.89 -18.10 27.15
N GLN A 248 -4.28 -19.22 27.55
CA GLN A 248 -4.41 -19.78 28.90
C GLN A 248 -3.07 -20.31 29.44
N PRO A 249 -2.55 -19.78 30.57
CA PRO A 249 -1.26 -20.20 31.13
C PRO A 249 -1.16 -21.72 31.41
N ARG A 250 -2.26 -22.35 31.85
CA ARG A 250 -2.31 -23.80 32.09
C ARG A 250 -2.09 -24.63 30.82
N LEU A 251 -2.56 -24.13 29.66
CA LEU A 251 -2.36 -24.79 28.37
C LEU A 251 -0.92 -24.59 27.89
N VAL A 252 -0.37 -23.38 28.02
CA VAL A 252 1.03 -23.10 27.69
C VAL A 252 1.98 -24.01 28.48
N ALA A 253 1.74 -24.18 29.79
CA ALA A 253 2.54 -25.05 30.65
C ALA A 253 2.46 -26.53 30.22
N ALA A 254 1.26 -27.03 29.88
CA ALA A 254 1.04 -28.44 29.53
C ALA A 254 1.42 -28.78 28.08
N LEU A 255 1.22 -27.86 27.14
CA LEU A 255 1.41 -28.03 25.69
C LEU A 255 2.66 -27.31 25.17
N GLY A 256 3.58 -26.92 26.05
CA GLY A 256 4.82 -26.22 25.69
C GLY A 256 5.64 -26.92 24.61
N ALA A 257 5.70 -28.26 24.63
CA ALA A 257 6.38 -29.03 23.59
C ALA A 257 5.75 -28.86 22.19
N VAL A 258 4.42 -28.75 22.12
CA VAL A 258 3.69 -28.49 20.88
C VAL A 258 3.99 -27.08 20.37
N LEU A 259 4.01 -26.08 21.26
CA LEU A 259 4.38 -24.71 20.90
C LEU A 259 5.80 -24.64 20.33
N VAL A 260 6.78 -25.28 20.99
CA VAL A 260 8.16 -25.33 20.49
C VAL A 260 8.24 -26.00 19.13
N LYS A 261 7.55 -27.12 18.92
CA LYS A 261 7.48 -27.82 17.63
C LYS A 261 6.91 -26.96 16.51
N VAL A 262 5.86 -26.19 16.79
CA VAL A 262 5.30 -25.25 15.80
C VAL A 262 6.24 -24.07 15.55
N ALA A 263 6.90 -23.55 16.60
CA ALA A 263 7.84 -22.44 16.53
C ALA A 263 9.07 -22.73 15.66
N VAL A 264 9.55 -23.97 15.65
CA VAL A 264 10.69 -24.40 14.82
C VAL A 264 10.29 -24.98 13.46
N GLY A 265 8.98 -25.05 13.19
CA GLY A 265 8.40 -25.65 12.00
C GLY A 265 8.47 -24.77 10.74
N ASP A 266 7.78 -25.22 9.69
CA ASP A 266 7.85 -24.65 8.33
C ASP A 266 6.86 -23.51 8.04
N SER A 267 5.82 -23.34 8.87
CA SER A 267 4.79 -22.31 8.68
C SER A 267 5.24 -20.98 9.24
N LYS A 268 5.61 -20.02 8.38
CA LYS A 268 6.09 -18.70 8.82
C LYS A 268 5.16 -17.99 9.82
N ILE A 269 3.85 -18.01 9.57
CA ILE A 269 2.87 -17.30 10.42
C ILE A 269 2.71 -18.02 11.76
N ALA A 270 2.44 -19.33 11.74
CA ALA A 270 2.24 -20.08 12.98
C ALA A 270 3.54 -20.20 13.80
N ALA A 271 4.70 -20.32 13.15
CA ALA A 271 6.00 -20.34 13.80
C ALA A 271 6.31 -19.01 14.51
N ALA A 272 5.96 -17.86 13.89
CA ALA A 272 6.14 -16.56 14.51
C ALA A 272 5.26 -16.41 15.77
N SER A 273 3.98 -16.74 15.70
CA SER A 273 3.06 -16.70 16.85
C SER A 273 3.54 -17.64 17.98
N ALA A 274 3.93 -18.86 17.62
CA ALA A 274 4.41 -19.84 18.60
C ALA A 274 5.76 -19.43 19.22
N ALA A 275 6.67 -18.83 18.45
CA ALA A 275 7.95 -18.33 18.95
C ALA A 275 7.76 -17.22 20.01
N SER A 276 6.79 -16.31 19.80
CA SER A 276 6.40 -15.29 20.80
C SER A 276 5.97 -15.94 22.12
N LEU A 277 5.10 -16.95 22.03
CA LEU A 277 4.61 -17.68 23.19
C LEU A 277 5.73 -18.43 23.91
N VAL A 278 6.65 -19.07 23.17
CA VAL A 278 7.84 -19.72 23.75
C VAL A 278 8.70 -18.71 24.51
N GLY A 279 8.81 -17.47 24.04
CA GLY A 279 9.52 -16.39 24.76
C GLY A 279 8.85 -15.99 26.08
N SER A 280 7.53 -16.16 26.21
CA SER A 280 6.75 -15.88 27.42
C SER A 280 6.64 -17.06 28.41
N MET A 281 7.09 -18.26 28.02
CA MET A 281 7.08 -19.45 28.86
C MET A 281 8.07 -19.34 30.02
N ASP A 282 7.95 -20.23 31.02
CA ASP A 282 9.00 -20.42 32.02
C ASP A 282 10.34 -20.69 31.34
N ARG A 283 11.37 -19.91 31.67
CA ARG A 283 12.68 -19.94 31.00
C ARG A 283 13.33 -21.31 31.10
N THR A 284 13.18 -22.00 32.23
CA THR A 284 13.75 -23.33 32.45
C THR A 284 13.08 -24.34 31.55
N GLN A 285 11.74 -24.31 31.47
CA GLN A 285 10.96 -25.17 30.59
C GLN A 285 11.28 -24.93 29.11
N ALA A 286 11.27 -23.67 28.66
CA ALA A 286 11.56 -23.30 27.28
C ALA A 286 12.98 -23.73 26.86
N THR A 287 13.97 -23.47 27.72
CA THR A 287 15.37 -23.88 27.49
C THR A 287 15.49 -25.38 27.36
N ALA A 288 14.86 -26.16 28.26
CA ALA A 288 14.90 -27.62 28.21
C ALA A 288 14.28 -28.18 26.91
N LEU A 289 13.12 -27.64 26.48
CA LEU A 289 12.44 -28.08 25.26
C LEU A 289 13.24 -27.72 23.99
N LEU A 290 13.80 -26.51 23.93
CA LEU A 290 14.63 -26.09 22.80
C LEU A 290 15.96 -26.86 22.74
N ALA A 291 16.58 -27.15 23.89
CA ALA A 291 17.77 -28.00 23.98
C ALA A 291 17.48 -29.42 23.46
N GLU A 292 16.30 -29.96 23.74
CA GLU A 292 15.90 -31.27 23.21
C GLU A 292 15.73 -31.24 21.69
N VAL A 293 15.15 -30.17 21.11
CA VAL A 293 15.08 -30.00 19.65
C VAL A 293 16.48 -29.88 19.04
N LEU A 294 17.41 -29.16 19.67
CA LEU A 294 18.80 -29.09 19.23
C LEU A 294 19.47 -30.47 19.14
N ARG A 295 19.04 -31.42 20.00
CA ARG A 295 19.58 -32.78 20.05
C ARG A 295 18.91 -33.74 19.07
N THR A 296 17.59 -33.68 18.92
CA THR A 296 16.80 -34.71 18.20
C THR A 296 16.12 -34.23 16.93
N GLY A 297 15.97 -32.92 16.74
CA GLY A 297 15.27 -32.33 15.61
C GLY A 297 15.95 -32.58 14.26
N HIS A 298 15.20 -32.42 13.17
CA HIS A 298 15.79 -32.41 11.84
C HIS A 298 16.64 -31.13 11.61
N PRO A 299 17.55 -31.09 10.61
CA PRO A 299 18.52 -30.00 10.47
C PRO A 299 17.91 -28.58 10.45
N ALA A 300 16.75 -28.40 9.82
CA ALA A 300 16.07 -27.09 9.78
C ALA A 300 15.50 -26.69 11.15
N GLU A 301 14.91 -27.63 11.89
CA GLU A 301 14.36 -27.40 13.23
C GLU A 301 15.46 -27.05 14.22
N ARG A 302 16.64 -27.69 14.12
CA ARG A 302 17.81 -27.37 14.94
C ARG A 302 18.35 -25.96 14.68
N VAL A 303 18.36 -25.52 13.42
CA VAL A 303 18.71 -24.13 13.08
C VAL A 303 17.72 -23.16 13.74
N SER A 304 16.41 -23.38 13.55
CA SER A 304 15.38 -22.54 14.14
C SER A 304 15.42 -22.55 15.67
N ALA A 305 15.69 -23.70 16.29
CA ALA A 305 15.82 -23.83 17.74
C ALA A 305 17.02 -23.04 18.28
N ALA A 306 18.17 -23.08 17.60
CA ALA A 306 19.35 -22.31 17.99
C ALA A 306 19.07 -20.80 17.94
N GLU A 307 18.41 -20.33 16.87
CA GLU A 307 18.03 -18.93 16.71
C GLU A 307 16.99 -18.50 17.76
N LEU A 308 15.98 -19.33 18.01
CA LEU A 308 14.93 -19.05 18.98
C LEU A 308 15.46 -19.06 20.42
N LEU A 309 16.36 -19.98 20.75
CA LEU A 309 17.00 -20.05 22.06
C LEU A 309 17.84 -18.80 22.32
N ALA A 310 18.65 -18.38 21.36
CA ALA A 310 19.44 -17.15 21.46
C ALA A 310 18.54 -15.91 21.58
N ARG A 311 17.42 -15.86 20.82
CA ARG A 311 16.47 -14.74 20.87
C ARG A 311 15.76 -14.64 22.22
N THR A 312 15.39 -15.76 22.84
CA THR A 312 14.50 -15.78 24.02
C THR A 312 15.26 -15.82 25.34
N GLN A 313 16.44 -16.45 25.37
CA GLN A 313 17.22 -16.64 26.60
C GLN A 313 18.44 -15.72 26.70
N GLY A 314 18.83 -15.02 25.62
CA GLY A 314 20.01 -14.15 25.61
C GLY A 314 21.27 -14.90 26.05
N ASP A 315 22.09 -14.29 26.90
CA ASP A 315 23.38 -14.83 27.35
C ASP A 315 23.26 -16.18 28.06
N SER A 316 22.12 -16.43 28.72
CA SER A 316 21.83 -17.71 29.37
C SER A 316 21.69 -18.88 28.38
N ALA A 317 21.54 -18.60 27.08
CA ALA A 317 21.57 -19.62 26.03
C ALA A 317 22.96 -20.18 25.76
N VAL A 318 24.03 -19.41 26.04
CA VAL A 318 25.40 -19.74 25.59
C VAL A 318 25.86 -21.13 26.05
N PRO A 319 25.73 -21.52 27.34
CA PRO A 319 26.19 -22.85 27.78
C PRO A 319 25.44 -24.01 27.08
N VAL A 320 24.16 -23.82 26.79
CA VAL A 320 23.32 -24.82 26.11
C VAL A 320 23.70 -24.92 24.64
N LEU A 321 23.94 -23.79 23.99
CA LEU A 321 24.39 -23.72 22.60
C LEU A 321 25.79 -24.33 22.43
N GLU A 322 26.73 -24.07 23.35
CA GLU A 322 28.07 -24.67 23.34
C GLU A 322 28.02 -26.18 23.51
N ALA A 323 27.19 -26.68 24.43
CA ALA A 323 26.96 -28.11 24.61
C ALA A 323 26.38 -28.76 23.34
N ALA A 324 25.41 -28.11 22.70
CA ALA A 324 24.84 -28.58 21.43
C ALA A 324 25.86 -28.55 20.29
N LEU A 325 26.71 -27.52 20.23
CA LEU A 325 27.75 -27.37 19.21
C LEU A 325 28.75 -28.53 19.23
N ALA A 326 29.14 -28.99 20.42
CA ALA A 326 30.09 -30.09 20.60
C ALA A 326 29.58 -31.42 20.01
N GLY A 327 28.26 -31.65 20.06
CA GLY A 327 27.60 -32.85 19.53
C GLY A 327 27.08 -32.73 18.09
N GLU A 328 27.04 -31.53 17.51
CA GLU A 328 26.40 -31.27 16.23
C GLU A 328 27.27 -31.70 15.04
N THR A 329 26.74 -32.51 14.14
CA THR A 329 27.44 -33.03 12.95
C THR A 329 26.98 -32.38 11.63
N GLY A 330 25.78 -31.83 11.61
CA GLY A 330 25.17 -31.16 10.47
C GLY A 330 25.72 -29.75 10.27
N LYS A 331 26.34 -29.52 9.10
CA LYS A 331 26.94 -28.22 8.74
C LYS A 331 26.00 -27.00 8.93
N PRO A 332 24.72 -27.03 8.51
CA PRO A 332 23.83 -25.88 8.68
C PRO A 332 23.50 -25.56 10.14
N ALA A 333 23.18 -26.57 10.94
CA ALA A 333 22.85 -26.40 12.36
C ALA A 333 24.06 -25.97 13.18
N ARG A 334 25.23 -26.59 12.94
CA ARG A 334 26.50 -26.19 13.57
C ARG A 334 26.80 -24.71 13.34
N GLN A 335 26.62 -24.25 12.10
CA GLN A 335 26.82 -22.85 11.75
C GLN A 335 25.82 -21.93 12.46
N ALA A 336 24.53 -22.29 12.48
CA ALA A 336 23.51 -21.48 13.14
C ALA A 336 23.79 -21.33 14.63
N ILE A 337 24.19 -22.42 15.30
CA ILE A 337 24.59 -22.42 16.71
C ILE A 337 25.82 -21.52 16.92
N GLN A 338 26.87 -21.67 16.10
CA GLN A 338 28.07 -20.83 16.19
C GLN A 338 27.74 -19.34 15.98
N ASN A 339 26.92 -19.02 14.97
CA ASN A 339 26.49 -17.64 14.71
C ASN A 339 25.64 -17.07 15.86
N ALA A 340 24.82 -17.90 16.50
CA ALA A 340 24.05 -17.51 17.67
C ALA A 340 24.97 -17.19 18.85
N ILE A 341 25.94 -18.05 19.16
CA ILE A 341 26.95 -17.84 20.21
C ILE A 341 27.75 -16.56 19.94
N THR A 342 28.31 -16.41 18.74
CA THR A 342 29.10 -15.23 18.37
C THR A 342 28.29 -13.94 18.48
N ARG A 343 27.01 -13.93 18.08
CA ARG A 343 26.14 -12.75 18.25
C ARG A 343 25.91 -12.40 19.71
N LEU A 344 25.71 -13.39 20.58
CA LEU A 344 25.49 -13.15 22.01
C LEU A 344 26.77 -12.63 22.68
N GLN A 345 27.92 -13.27 22.42
CA GLN A 345 29.21 -12.86 22.98
C GLN A 345 29.66 -11.47 22.48
N ALA A 346 29.40 -11.13 21.22
CA ALA A 346 29.79 -9.84 20.67
C ALA A 346 28.98 -8.65 21.24
N VAL A 347 27.78 -8.92 21.77
CA VAL A 347 26.96 -7.90 22.47
C VAL A 347 27.53 -7.59 23.85
N GLU A 348 28.12 -8.57 24.54
CA GLU A 348 28.76 -8.39 25.85
C GLU A 348 29.97 -7.44 25.78
N ASP A 349 30.75 -7.51 24.69
CA ASP A 349 31.90 -6.65 24.40
C ASP A 349 31.54 -5.19 24.04
N SER A 350 30.26 -4.89 23.77
CA SER A 350 29.82 -3.55 23.34
C SER A 350 29.79 -2.51 24.48
N GLY A 351 29.94 -2.95 25.73
CA GLY A 351 29.86 -2.12 26.93
C GLY A 351 28.43 -1.66 27.15
N GLY A 352 27.71 -2.31 28.07
CA GLY A 352 26.31 -1.98 28.36
C GLY A 352 26.15 -0.49 28.70
N LEU A 353 25.55 0.27 27.79
CA LEU A 353 25.22 1.67 28.02
C LEU A 353 23.93 1.75 28.83
N GLU A 354 24.01 2.35 30.01
CA GLU A 354 22.83 2.69 30.80
C GLU A 354 22.10 3.87 30.17
N LEU A 355 20.76 3.85 30.25
CA LEU A 355 19.95 4.97 29.80
C LEU A 355 20.27 6.21 30.67
N PRO A 356 20.31 7.41 30.07
CA PRO A 356 20.47 8.64 30.83
C PRO A 356 19.27 8.84 31.78
N GLU A 357 19.44 9.70 32.79
CA GLU A 357 18.35 10.05 33.70
C GLU A 357 17.13 10.57 32.92
N THR A 358 15.94 10.14 33.34
CA THR A 358 14.70 10.53 32.66
C THR A 358 14.46 12.03 32.81
N PRO A 359 14.18 12.75 31.71
CA PRO A 359 13.86 14.18 31.76
C PRO A 359 12.70 14.49 32.71
N PRO A 360 12.70 15.64 33.40
CA PRO A 360 11.59 16.04 34.27
C PRO A 360 10.31 16.24 33.44
N LEU A 361 9.16 15.93 34.06
CA LEU A 361 7.86 16.17 33.46
C LEU A 361 7.60 17.68 33.31
N PRO A 362 6.95 18.12 32.22
CA PRO A 362 6.42 19.48 32.14
C PRO A 362 5.46 19.76 33.31
N PRO A 363 5.35 21.01 33.77
CA PRO A 363 4.37 21.38 34.79
C PRO A 363 2.95 21.04 34.33
N GLU A 364 2.10 20.58 35.26
CA GLU A 364 0.71 20.27 34.95
C GLU A 364 -0.07 21.56 34.60
N PRO A 365 -0.82 21.57 33.48
CA PRO A 365 -1.63 22.73 33.12
C PRO A 365 -2.81 22.84 34.09
N GLN A 366 -2.83 23.89 34.93
CA GLN A 366 -3.90 24.20 35.90
C GLN A 366 -4.84 25.31 35.39
N GLU A 367 -5.16 25.31 34.11
CA GLU A 367 -6.06 26.31 33.55
C GLU A 367 -7.51 25.97 33.90
N VAL A 368 -8.28 27.00 34.24
CA VAL A 368 -9.72 26.92 34.53
C VAL A 368 -10.42 27.84 33.55
N LEU A 369 -11.38 27.30 32.79
CA LEU A 369 -12.17 28.07 31.85
C LEU A 369 -13.02 29.09 32.60
N GLY A 370 -12.91 30.36 32.20
CA GLY A 370 -13.67 31.47 32.75
C GLY A 370 -15.12 31.50 32.28
N ASP A 371 -15.92 32.40 32.88
CA ASP A 371 -17.33 32.59 32.54
C ASP A 371 -17.53 33.12 31.10
N ASP A 372 -16.52 33.74 30.49
CA ASP A 372 -16.55 34.24 29.11
C ASP A 372 -16.73 33.11 28.07
N VAL A 373 -16.34 31.88 28.41
CA VAL A 373 -16.58 30.70 27.57
C VAL A 373 -18.08 30.44 27.41
N LEU A 374 -18.89 30.73 28.43
CA LEU A 374 -20.33 30.51 28.34
C LEU A 374 -20.97 31.43 27.30
N ASP A 375 -20.59 32.70 27.27
CA ASP A 375 -21.11 33.68 26.30
C ASP A 375 -20.81 33.22 24.87
N MET A 376 -19.60 32.69 24.64
CA MET A 376 -19.20 32.09 23.37
C MET A 376 -20.05 30.87 23.00
N LEU A 377 -20.30 29.95 23.96
CA LEU A 377 -21.12 28.76 23.69
C LEU A 377 -22.60 29.09 23.46
N LEU A 378 -23.14 30.10 24.15
CA LEU A 378 -24.49 30.59 23.91
C LEU A 378 -24.63 31.17 22.49
N LYS A 379 -23.64 31.95 22.04
CA LYS A 379 -23.61 32.46 20.66
C LYS A 379 -23.58 31.33 19.63
N ASN A 380 -22.74 30.30 19.82
CA ASN A 380 -22.70 29.13 18.92
C ASN A 380 -24.03 28.40 18.87
N ARG A 381 -24.66 28.22 20.03
CA ARG A 381 -25.96 27.55 20.12
C ARG A 381 -26.99 28.30 19.29
N ASP A 382 -27.03 29.62 19.40
CA ASP A 382 -28.00 30.44 18.67
C ASP A 382 -27.75 30.39 17.16
N GLU A 383 -26.48 30.44 16.72
CA GLU A 383 -26.09 30.28 15.31
C GLU A 383 -26.46 28.89 14.75
N LEU A 384 -26.17 27.81 15.49
CA LEU A 384 -26.51 26.44 15.10
C LEU A 384 -28.02 26.20 15.11
N LEU A 385 -28.74 26.74 16.10
CA LEU A 385 -30.19 26.60 16.20
C LEU A 385 -30.88 27.25 14.99
N GLU A 386 -30.40 28.42 14.56
CA GLU A 386 -30.90 29.09 13.36
C GLU A 386 -30.60 28.28 12.08
N ARG A 387 -29.40 27.68 11.98
CA ARG A 387 -29.06 26.78 10.87
C ARG A 387 -29.95 25.53 10.83
N PHE A 388 -30.21 24.88 11.97
CA PHE A 388 -31.12 23.74 12.04
C PHE A 388 -32.55 24.12 11.68
N ARG A 389 -33.00 25.32 12.08
CA ARG A 389 -34.32 25.85 11.70
C ARG A 389 -34.45 25.97 10.17
N GLN A 390 -33.42 26.50 9.51
CA GLN A 390 -33.37 26.65 8.05
C GLN A 390 -33.35 25.28 7.35
N ASN A 391 -32.53 24.33 7.81
CA ASN A 391 -32.47 22.98 7.25
C ASN A 391 -33.80 22.22 7.43
N ALA A 392 -34.45 22.32 8.59
CA ALA A 392 -35.74 21.70 8.83
C ALA A 392 -36.84 22.28 7.93
N ALA A 393 -36.84 23.60 7.72
CA ALA A 393 -37.77 24.24 6.78
C ALA A 393 -37.53 23.79 5.33
N ALA A 394 -36.27 23.63 4.93
CA ALA A 394 -35.90 23.11 3.61
C ALA A 394 -36.31 21.63 3.41
N GLU A 395 -36.14 20.77 4.43
CA GLU A 395 -36.58 19.37 4.39
C GLU A 395 -38.11 19.27 4.26
N VAL A 396 -38.87 20.09 4.99
CA VAL A 396 -40.34 20.16 4.87
C VAL A 396 -40.75 20.53 3.45
N GLU A 397 -40.07 21.48 2.82
CA GLU A 397 -40.37 21.88 1.44
C GLU A 397 -39.98 20.77 0.45
N SER A 398 -38.84 20.11 0.65
CA SER A 398 -38.38 19.00 -0.20
C SER A 398 -39.36 17.80 -0.15
N ASN A 399 -39.82 17.44 1.06
CA ASN A 399 -40.77 16.35 1.30
C ASN A 399 -42.12 16.50 0.59
N ARG A 400 -42.54 17.72 0.23
CA ARG A 400 -43.77 17.95 -0.53
C ARG A 400 -43.71 17.38 -1.95
N THR A 401 -42.51 17.16 -2.47
CA THR A 401 -42.28 16.74 -3.87
C THR A 401 -41.47 15.46 -4.01
N ALA A 402 -40.85 14.97 -2.93
CA ALA A 402 -39.98 13.80 -2.94
C ALA A 402 -40.76 12.47 -2.92
N LYS A 403 -40.22 11.45 -3.60
CA LYS A 403 -40.76 10.07 -3.62
C LYS A 403 -40.61 9.36 -2.28
N TYR A 404 -39.63 9.76 -1.48
CA TYR A 404 -39.39 9.30 -0.10
C TYR A 404 -39.28 10.51 0.81
N GLN A 405 -39.98 10.47 1.94
CA GLN A 405 -40.00 11.57 2.92
C GLN A 405 -39.02 11.25 4.06
N SER A 406 -38.30 12.26 4.51
CA SER A 406 -37.37 12.20 5.65
C SER A 406 -37.79 13.24 6.69
N ASP A 407 -37.77 12.89 7.97
CA ASP A 407 -37.99 13.78 9.12
C ASP A 407 -36.69 14.08 9.89
N TYR A 408 -35.54 13.65 9.35
CA TYR A 408 -34.26 13.71 10.03
C TYR A 408 -33.84 15.13 10.45
N GLN A 409 -34.00 16.13 9.56
CA GLN A 409 -33.62 17.52 9.87
C GLN A 409 -34.61 18.18 10.83
N GLN A 410 -35.90 17.90 10.67
CA GLN A 410 -36.94 18.35 11.61
C GLN A 410 -36.69 17.80 13.02
N ASP A 411 -36.40 16.51 13.15
CA ASP A 411 -36.06 15.86 14.41
C ASP A 411 -34.76 16.40 15.01
N SER A 412 -33.78 16.71 14.17
CA SER A 412 -32.52 17.32 14.60
C SER A 412 -32.74 18.74 15.15
N TYR A 413 -33.58 19.55 14.50
CA TYR A 413 -33.98 20.86 15.02
C TYR A 413 -34.75 20.76 16.34
N ALA A 414 -35.73 19.84 16.41
CA ALA A 414 -36.54 19.64 17.61
C ALA A 414 -35.71 19.17 18.82
N ARG A 415 -34.71 18.32 18.59
CA ARG A 415 -33.73 17.91 19.62
C ARG A 415 -32.83 19.07 20.03
N TYR A 416 -32.20 19.75 19.07
CA TYR A 416 -31.23 20.82 19.35
C TYR A 416 -31.87 22.02 20.07
N ARG A 417 -33.15 22.33 19.80
CA ARG A 417 -33.91 23.39 20.50
C ARG A 417 -34.03 23.16 22.02
N ARG A 418 -33.89 21.92 22.49
CA ARG A 418 -33.97 21.58 23.92
C ARG A 418 -32.68 21.91 24.67
N LEU A 419 -31.58 22.16 23.98
CA LEU A 419 -30.31 22.57 24.58
C LEU A 419 -30.50 23.91 25.30
N ASP A 420 -30.13 24.00 26.57
CA ASP A 420 -30.24 25.23 27.38
C ASP A 420 -28.91 25.68 28.01
N GLU A 421 -28.91 26.87 28.62
CA GLU A 421 -27.72 27.44 29.28
C GLU A 421 -27.22 26.55 30.43
N ARG A 422 -28.13 25.87 31.15
CA ARG A 422 -27.78 25.02 32.30
C ARG A 422 -26.92 23.84 31.84
N GLN A 423 -27.23 23.25 30.70
CA GLN A 423 -26.44 22.18 30.09
C GLN A 423 -25.05 22.67 29.66
N LEU A 424 -24.94 23.87 29.08
CA LEU A 424 -23.65 24.46 28.70
C LEU A 424 -22.79 24.81 29.92
N ARG A 425 -23.38 25.36 31.00
CA ARG A 425 -22.68 25.57 32.28
C ARG A 425 -22.21 24.25 32.90
N ALA A 426 -23.03 23.20 32.82
CA ALA A 426 -22.63 21.88 33.27
C ALA A 426 -21.44 21.34 32.44
N ALA A 427 -21.42 21.59 31.13
CA ALA A 427 -20.30 21.20 30.26
C ALA A 427 -19.00 21.89 30.68
N ILE A 428 -19.03 23.20 30.93
CA ILE A 428 -17.86 23.97 31.42
C ILE A 428 -17.37 23.41 32.76
N LYS A 429 -18.27 23.10 33.70
CA LYS A 429 -17.90 22.48 34.99
C LYS A 429 -17.19 21.14 34.80
N VAL A 430 -17.68 20.29 33.90
CA VAL A 430 -17.02 19.01 33.60
C VAL A 430 -15.64 19.24 32.96
N LEU A 431 -15.50 20.21 32.04
CA LEU A 431 -14.21 20.58 31.45
C LEU A 431 -13.22 21.10 32.51
N ASN A 432 -13.69 21.84 33.51
CA ASN A 432 -12.90 22.32 34.65
C ASN A 432 -12.64 21.25 35.73
N GLY A 433 -13.24 20.06 35.61
CA GLY A 433 -13.02 18.95 36.55
C GLY A 433 -13.90 18.99 37.80
N GLU A 434 -14.94 19.82 37.81
CA GLU A 434 -15.87 20.01 38.92
C GLU A 434 -17.15 19.13 38.81
N GLY A 435 -17.13 18.10 37.94
CA GLY A 435 -18.28 17.22 37.66
C GLY A 435 -17.90 15.76 37.41
N LYS A 436 -18.88 14.85 37.36
CA LYS A 436 -18.65 13.40 37.13
C LYS A 436 -18.40 13.11 35.64
N ALA A 437 -17.39 12.29 35.34
CA ALA A 437 -16.97 11.90 33.99
C ALA A 437 -17.84 10.79 33.34
N VAL A 438 -18.48 9.95 34.14
CA VAL A 438 -19.39 8.88 33.67
C VAL A 438 -20.82 9.42 33.72
N ASP A 439 -21.55 9.34 32.60
CA ASP A 439 -22.78 10.10 32.27
C ASP A 439 -22.56 11.60 32.07
N SER A 440 -21.42 11.98 31.49
CA SER A 440 -21.10 13.40 31.28
C SER A 440 -22.00 14.05 30.23
N ILE A 441 -22.41 15.28 30.50
CA ILE A 441 -23.10 16.17 29.55
C ILE A 441 -22.30 16.41 28.26
N LEU A 442 -20.99 16.11 28.24
CA LEU A 442 -20.13 16.20 27.04
C LEU A 442 -20.39 15.06 26.05
N GLY A 443 -21.07 13.98 26.48
CA GLY A 443 -21.52 12.91 25.60
C GLY A 443 -22.83 13.19 24.87
N ASP A 444 -23.54 14.26 25.25
CA ASP A 444 -24.71 14.75 24.54
C ASP A 444 -24.30 15.32 23.18
N SER A 445 -24.94 14.85 22.11
CA SER A 445 -24.55 15.22 20.75
C SER A 445 -24.73 16.71 20.44
N GLU A 446 -25.62 17.39 21.16
CA GLU A 446 -25.99 18.77 20.88
C GLU A 446 -25.00 19.68 21.60
N VAL A 447 -24.64 19.34 22.84
CA VAL A 447 -23.56 19.98 23.61
C VAL A 447 -22.24 19.86 22.87
N ASP A 448 -21.86 18.65 22.44
CA ASP A 448 -20.60 18.43 21.73
C ASP A 448 -20.51 19.24 20.42
N ARG A 449 -21.58 19.25 19.62
CA ARG A 449 -21.63 20.05 18.38
C ARG A 449 -21.46 21.54 18.67
N THR A 450 -21.99 22.02 19.79
CA THR A 450 -21.87 23.42 20.24
C THR A 450 -20.43 23.77 20.64
N LEU A 451 -19.76 22.87 21.37
CA LEU A 451 -18.34 23.01 21.73
C LEU A 451 -17.44 23.03 20.49
N ALA A 452 -17.71 22.14 19.53
CA ALA A 452 -16.92 22.02 18.30
C ALA A 452 -17.05 23.21 17.34
N THR A 453 -18.14 23.99 17.41
CA THR A 453 -18.42 25.05 16.43
C THR A 453 -17.56 26.31 16.62
N SER A 454 -17.18 26.65 17.85
CA SER A 454 -16.31 27.82 18.13
C SER A 454 -14.82 27.53 18.10
N ARG A 455 -14.41 26.26 17.92
CA ARG A 455 -13.02 25.84 18.13
C ARG A 455 -12.51 26.24 19.52
N VAL A 456 -13.28 25.92 20.59
CA VAL A 456 -12.90 26.24 21.97
C VAL A 456 -11.48 25.77 22.31
N GLU A 457 -11.00 24.73 21.62
CA GLU A 457 -9.64 24.20 21.70
C GLU A 457 -8.53 25.11 21.17
N THR A 458 -8.86 26.24 20.56
CA THR A 458 -7.90 27.25 20.07
C THR A 458 -7.62 28.34 21.09
N ARG A 459 -8.36 28.37 22.20
CA ARG A 459 -8.14 29.33 23.28
C ARG A 459 -6.86 29.00 24.03
N THR A 460 -6.20 30.03 24.54
CA THR A 460 -4.97 29.89 25.31
C THR A 460 -5.20 29.29 26.70
N ASP A 461 -6.40 29.39 27.26
CA ASP A 461 -6.81 28.83 28.55
C ASP A 461 -7.48 27.44 28.43
N PHE A 462 -7.50 26.87 27.22
CA PHE A 462 -7.99 25.53 26.96
C PHE A 462 -6.82 24.54 26.89
N GLY A 463 -6.39 24.07 28.06
CA GLY A 463 -5.24 23.19 28.23
C GLY A 463 -5.51 21.69 27.98
N LEU A 464 -4.48 20.89 28.29
CA LEU A 464 -4.48 19.44 28.07
C LEU A 464 -5.59 18.72 28.85
N LEU A 465 -5.88 19.14 30.09
CA LEU A 465 -6.94 18.52 30.90
C LEU A 465 -8.34 18.72 30.29
N GLN A 466 -8.63 19.91 29.77
CA GLN A 466 -9.92 20.23 29.15
C GLN A 466 -10.15 19.37 27.91
N VAL A 467 -9.15 19.25 27.02
CA VAL A 467 -9.30 18.43 25.81
C VAL A 467 -9.45 16.95 26.13
N LEU A 468 -8.72 16.43 27.14
CA LEU A 468 -8.84 15.04 27.57
C LEU A 468 -10.22 14.76 28.18
N ARG A 469 -10.72 15.63 29.07
CA ARG A 469 -12.06 15.52 29.65
C ARG A 469 -13.16 15.58 28.59
N TRP A 470 -13.00 16.44 27.59
CA TRP A 470 -13.93 16.50 26.46
C TRP A 470 -14.00 15.17 25.70
N ILE A 471 -12.85 14.62 25.34
CA ILE A 471 -12.80 13.40 24.53
C ILE A 471 -13.28 12.18 25.33
N VAL A 472 -12.82 12.04 26.57
CA VAL A 472 -13.20 10.91 27.44
C VAL A 472 -14.68 10.98 27.81
N GLY A 473 -15.18 12.17 28.18
CA GLY A 473 -16.57 12.38 28.57
C GLY A 473 -17.59 12.06 27.47
N ARG A 474 -17.14 11.94 26.21
CA ARG A 474 -17.95 11.57 25.04
C ARG A 474 -18.13 10.06 24.85
N GLY A 475 -17.49 9.25 25.68
CA GLY A 475 -17.61 7.78 25.67
C GLY A 475 -16.79 7.09 24.57
N GLY A 476 -15.69 7.68 24.11
CA GLY A 476 -14.69 6.99 23.28
C GLY A 476 -15.15 6.51 21.90
N ARG A 477 -16.25 7.04 21.34
CA ARG A 477 -16.78 6.55 20.06
C ARG A 477 -15.81 6.78 18.90
N GLY A 478 -15.37 5.70 18.25
CA GLY A 478 -14.94 5.68 16.85
C GLY A 478 -13.45 5.90 16.53
N TYR A 479 -12.61 6.42 17.43
CA TYR A 479 -11.21 6.78 17.09
C TYR A 479 -10.12 5.98 17.80
N GLY A 480 -10.48 5.14 18.77
CA GLY A 480 -9.58 4.19 19.42
C GLY A 480 -8.42 4.77 20.24
N SER A 481 -8.11 6.07 20.20
CA SER A 481 -7.10 6.71 21.06
C SER A 481 -7.35 8.21 21.13
N VAL A 482 -7.04 8.81 22.28
CA VAL A 482 -7.14 10.27 22.47
C VAL A 482 -6.24 11.00 21.47
N TRP A 483 -5.07 10.44 21.15
CA TRP A 483 -4.15 11.00 20.16
C TRP A 483 -4.80 11.16 18.78
N ASN A 484 -5.53 10.14 18.32
CA ASN A 484 -6.13 10.14 16.98
C ASN A 484 -7.40 10.98 16.89
N HIS A 485 -7.92 11.46 18.02
CA HIS A 485 -9.16 12.21 18.06
C HIS A 485 -9.03 13.56 17.33
N PRO A 486 -9.99 13.94 16.47
CA PRO A 486 -9.92 15.20 15.73
C PRO A 486 -9.74 16.44 16.61
N TYR A 487 -10.41 16.49 17.77
CA TYR A 487 -10.28 17.62 18.71
C TYR A 487 -8.91 17.68 19.38
N PHE A 488 -8.33 16.53 19.77
CA PHE A 488 -6.96 16.50 20.31
C PHE A 488 -5.96 17.01 19.28
N GLN A 489 -6.16 16.67 18.00
CA GLN A 489 -5.26 17.07 16.93
C GLN A 489 -5.43 18.53 16.53
N SER A 490 -6.67 19.05 16.56
CA SER A 490 -6.93 20.49 16.43
C SER A 490 -6.23 21.26 17.57
N TRP A 491 -6.44 20.83 18.82
CA TRP A 491 -5.79 21.40 20.00
C TRP A 491 -4.26 21.35 19.87
N LEU A 492 -3.69 20.15 19.66
CA LEU A 492 -2.27 19.91 19.52
C LEU A 492 -1.65 20.81 18.46
N GLY A 493 -2.35 21.08 17.35
CA GLY A 493 -1.89 22.00 16.30
C GLY A 493 -1.51 23.40 16.78
N HIS A 494 -2.08 23.87 17.89
CA HIS A 494 -1.83 25.20 18.47
C HIS A 494 -0.87 25.18 19.66
N GLN A 495 -0.37 24.01 20.07
CA GLN A 495 0.50 23.85 21.24
C GLN A 495 1.99 23.77 20.86
N ASP A 496 2.87 24.22 21.75
CA ASP A 496 4.30 23.91 21.71
C ASP A 496 4.52 22.41 22.03
N LYS A 497 5.13 21.68 21.09
CA LYS A 497 5.36 20.24 21.21
C LYS A 497 6.34 19.91 22.34
N ASN A 498 7.21 20.84 22.72
CA ASN A 498 8.15 20.64 23.83
C ASN A 498 7.45 20.53 25.19
N GLY A 499 6.23 21.07 25.31
CA GLY A 499 5.41 21.03 26.52
C GLY A 499 4.56 19.76 26.67
N ILE A 500 4.57 18.86 25.69
CA ILE A 500 3.73 17.65 25.69
C ILE A 500 4.59 16.41 25.92
N ASP A 501 4.37 15.72 27.05
CA ASP A 501 5.08 14.48 27.41
C ASP A 501 4.12 13.28 27.41
N LEU A 502 4.52 12.16 26.81
CA LEU A 502 3.63 10.98 26.74
C LEU A 502 3.34 10.35 28.10
N ARG A 503 4.27 10.45 29.06
CA ARG A 503 4.04 9.99 30.44
C ARG A 503 2.92 10.81 31.10
N GLN A 504 2.93 12.12 30.87
CA GLN A 504 1.88 13.02 31.34
C GLN A 504 0.56 12.71 30.63
N LEU A 505 0.57 12.50 29.32
CA LEU A 505 -0.64 12.15 28.56
C LEU A 505 -1.28 10.85 29.06
N VAL A 506 -0.48 9.82 29.35
CA VAL A 506 -0.94 8.56 29.97
C VAL A 506 -1.57 8.80 31.33
N ALA A 507 -0.88 9.51 32.21
CA ALA A 507 -1.36 9.79 33.57
C ALA A 507 -2.67 10.60 33.57
N LEU A 508 -2.72 11.69 32.79
CA LEU A 508 -3.89 12.57 32.73
C LEU A 508 -5.08 11.92 32.02
N THR A 509 -4.85 11.05 31.03
CA THR A 509 -5.92 10.27 30.39
C THR A 509 -6.60 9.36 31.40
N ALA A 510 -5.80 8.64 32.20
CA ALA A 510 -6.32 7.79 33.28
C ALA A 510 -7.06 8.63 34.34
N GLN A 511 -6.51 9.79 34.73
CA GLN A 511 -7.16 10.72 35.66
C GLN A 511 -8.54 11.19 35.15
N CYS A 512 -8.69 11.37 33.83
CA CYS A 512 -9.96 11.75 33.22
C CYS A 512 -10.95 10.58 33.07
N GLY A 513 -10.56 9.35 33.40
CA GLY A 513 -11.37 8.13 33.23
C GLY A 513 -11.27 7.48 31.85
N GLY A 514 -10.27 7.88 31.04
CA GLY A 514 -9.98 7.26 29.74
C GLY A 514 -9.05 6.06 29.88
N ASP A 515 -8.95 5.25 28.82
CA ASP A 515 -8.02 4.12 28.77
C ASP A 515 -6.59 4.58 28.39
N PRO A 516 -5.61 4.54 29.33
CA PRO A 516 -4.23 4.92 29.06
C PRO A 516 -3.52 3.99 28.07
N GLU A 517 -3.96 2.72 27.92
CA GLU A 517 -3.33 1.75 26.99
C GLU A 517 -3.44 2.21 25.53
N THR A 518 -4.42 3.06 25.23
CA THR A 518 -4.59 3.65 23.90
C THR A 518 -3.44 4.56 23.45
N ILE A 519 -2.63 5.10 24.38
CA ILE A 519 -1.48 5.95 24.07
C ILE A 519 -0.24 5.11 23.69
N TYR A 520 0.01 4.01 24.40
CA TYR A 520 1.05 3.06 23.99
C TYR A 520 0.73 2.48 22.61
N ARG A 521 -0.54 2.13 22.39
CA ARG A 521 -1.03 1.56 21.13
C ARG A 521 -0.76 2.46 19.92
N VAL A 522 -1.03 3.76 20.03
CA VAL A 522 -0.85 4.67 18.89
C VAL A 522 0.62 4.84 18.50
N CYS A 523 1.56 4.56 19.41
CA CYS A 523 2.99 4.56 19.11
C CYS A 523 3.46 3.23 18.50
N LEU A 524 2.82 2.12 18.86
CA LEU A 524 3.26 0.76 18.54
C LEU A 524 2.46 0.08 17.40
N LEU A 525 1.43 0.73 16.86
CA LEU A 525 0.67 0.25 15.70
C LEU A 525 0.82 1.19 14.51
N ASP A 526 0.81 0.63 13.30
CA ASP A 526 0.66 1.42 12.08
C ASP A 526 -0.68 2.18 12.11
N SER A 527 -0.62 3.47 11.80
CA SER A 527 -1.79 4.35 11.90
C SER A 527 -2.84 4.00 10.83
N TYR A 528 -3.98 3.45 11.27
CA TYR A 528 -5.15 3.22 10.43
C TYR A 528 -5.88 4.51 9.98
N TYR A 529 -5.75 5.61 10.74
CA TYR A 529 -6.50 6.86 10.53
C TYR A 529 -5.71 7.93 9.80
N GLY A 530 -4.53 7.59 9.28
CA GLY A 530 -3.74 8.56 8.56
C GLY A 530 -3.20 9.73 9.41
N ARG A 531 -2.94 9.51 10.70
CA ARG A 531 -2.28 10.52 11.54
C ARG A 531 -0.86 10.09 11.85
N LEU A 532 0.04 11.06 11.99
CA LEU A 532 1.40 10.77 12.43
C LEU A 532 1.36 10.23 13.86
N ALA A 533 2.11 9.15 14.08
CA ALA A 533 2.31 8.58 15.40
C ALA A 533 3.05 9.60 16.30
N PRO A 534 2.88 9.55 17.64
CA PRO A 534 3.45 10.54 18.54
C PRO A 534 4.95 10.75 18.39
N GLN A 535 5.70 9.67 18.17
CA GLN A 535 7.15 9.72 18.00
C GLN A 535 7.65 10.44 16.74
N HIS A 536 6.75 10.76 15.80
CA HIS A 536 7.06 11.59 14.63
C HIS A 536 6.64 13.07 14.81
N VAL A 537 5.98 13.40 15.92
CA VAL A 537 5.46 14.75 16.20
C VAL A 537 6.12 15.37 17.43
N LEU A 538 6.40 14.54 18.44
CA LEU A 538 7.01 14.96 19.70
C LEU A 538 8.53 14.79 19.67
N PRO A 539 9.28 15.65 20.39
CA PRO A 539 10.70 15.47 20.62
C PRO A 539 11.03 14.10 21.26
N PRO A 540 12.19 13.47 20.96
CA PRO A 540 12.54 12.14 21.47
C PRO A 540 12.51 12.02 23.01
N ASP A 541 12.94 13.07 23.72
CA ASP A 541 12.97 13.17 25.18
C ASP A 541 11.57 13.19 25.84
N ARG A 542 10.52 13.40 25.04
CA ARG A 542 9.10 13.31 25.45
C ARG A 542 8.46 11.95 25.17
N VAL A 543 9.21 11.02 24.57
CA VAL A 543 8.70 9.74 24.08
C VAL A 543 9.41 8.56 24.74
N TRP A 544 10.74 8.45 24.59
CA TRP A 544 11.49 7.28 25.05
C TRP A 544 11.29 6.94 26.55
N PRO A 545 11.14 7.92 27.49
CA PRO A 545 11.01 7.60 28.91
C PRO A 545 9.77 6.76 29.23
N LEU A 546 8.70 6.91 28.43
CA LEU A 546 7.48 6.11 28.59
C LEU A 546 7.76 4.61 28.33
N PHE A 547 8.51 4.32 27.27
CA PHE A 547 8.80 2.95 26.83
C PHE A 547 9.97 2.33 27.61
N ALA A 548 10.90 3.13 28.12
CA ALA A 548 11.91 2.66 29.07
C ALA A 548 11.29 2.08 30.34
N ALA A 549 10.14 2.61 30.79
CA ALA A 549 9.37 2.07 31.91
C ALA A 549 8.54 0.82 31.56
N ARG A 550 8.36 0.51 30.27
CA ARG A 550 7.56 -0.61 29.75
C ARG A 550 8.34 -1.46 28.73
N PRO A 551 9.46 -2.09 29.13
CA PRO A 551 10.26 -2.91 28.22
C PRO A 551 9.50 -4.12 27.67
N ASP A 552 8.45 -4.56 28.38
CA ASP A 552 7.54 -5.62 27.95
C ASP A 552 6.87 -5.31 26.60
N LEU A 553 6.50 -4.06 26.35
CA LEU A 553 5.85 -3.64 25.10
C LEU A 553 6.81 -3.63 23.91
N ILE A 554 8.08 -3.29 24.16
CA ILE A 554 9.13 -3.37 23.14
C ILE A 554 9.45 -4.83 22.83
N ASP A 555 9.51 -5.70 23.85
CA ASP A 555 9.72 -7.13 23.66
C ASP A 555 8.61 -7.75 22.80
N GLN A 556 7.35 -7.36 23.02
CA GLN A 556 6.22 -7.77 22.17
C GLN A 556 6.40 -7.30 20.73
N GLY A 557 6.70 -6.01 20.52
CA GLY A 557 6.88 -5.43 19.18
C GLY A 557 8.06 -6.00 18.39
N LEU A 558 9.12 -6.42 19.09
CA LEU A 558 10.27 -7.11 18.51
C LEU A 558 10.04 -8.63 18.30
N GLY A 559 8.93 -9.17 18.77
CA GLY A 559 8.58 -10.60 18.70
C GLY A 559 9.40 -11.47 19.64
N MET A 560 9.80 -10.93 20.79
CA MET A 560 10.53 -11.63 21.87
C MET A 560 9.62 -12.05 23.03
N ALA A 561 8.41 -11.50 23.11
CA ALA A 561 7.37 -11.87 24.07
C ALA A 561 6.01 -11.99 23.37
N ASP A 562 5.07 -12.74 23.96
CA ASP A 562 3.71 -12.82 23.43
C ASP A 562 2.99 -11.47 23.54
N ALA A 563 2.42 -11.05 22.42
CA ALA A 563 1.59 -9.87 22.35
C ALA A 563 0.13 -10.29 22.50
N SER A 564 -0.20 -10.91 23.66
CA SER A 564 -1.52 -11.47 23.95
C SER A 564 -2.60 -10.52 23.44
N SER A 565 -3.41 -10.98 22.49
CA SER A 565 -4.29 -10.10 21.72
C SER A 565 -5.23 -9.33 22.65
N THR A 566 -5.05 -8.02 22.76
CA THR A 566 -6.13 -7.14 23.20
C THR A 566 -7.13 -7.02 22.05
N GLU A 567 -8.37 -6.66 22.38
CA GLU A 567 -9.47 -6.47 21.43
C GLU A 567 -9.12 -5.52 20.24
N TYR A 568 -8.02 -4.75 20.34
CA TYR A 568 -7.64 -3.67 19.44
C TYR A 568 -6.22 -3.78 18.80
N GLY A 569 -5.53 -4.93 18.91
CA GLY A 569 -4.31 -5.25 18.11
C GLY A 569 -2.99 -5.31 18.90
N SER A 570 -2.00 -6.03 18.34
CA SER A 570 -0.68 -6.33 18.94
C SER A 570 0.42 -5.38 18.42
N PRO A 571 1.42 -4.97 19.24
CA PRO A 571 2.54 -4.14 18.81
C PRO A 571 3.21 -4.64 17.52
N GLN A 572 3.49 -3.71 16.61
CA GLN A 572 4.03 -3.98 15.29
C GLN A 572 5.50 -3.59 15.20
N LEU A 573 6.28 -4.40 14.47
CA LEU A 573 7.73 -4.26 14.41
C LEU A 573 8.18 -2.89 13.87
N GLY A 574 7.58 -2.40 12.78
CA GLY A 574 7.96 -1.11 12.19
C GLY A 574 7.76 0.07 13.15
N ALA A 575 6.57 0.17 13.74
CA ALA A 575 6.24 1.18 14.75
C ALA A 575 7.14 1.08 16.00
N THR A 576 7.47 -0.15 16.43
CA THR A 576 8.39 -0.40 17.56
C THR A 576 9.81 0.08 17.28
N LEU A 577 10.33 -0.13 16.06
CA LEU A 577 11.64 0.38 15.66
C LEU A 577 11.66 1.92 15.61
N SER A 578 10.57 2.54 15.17
CA SER A 578 10.40 4.00 15.19
C SER A 578 10.42 4.55 16.62
N VAL A 579 9.79 3.86 17.59
CA VAL A 579 9.91 4.19 19.01
C VAL A 579 11.35 4.03 19.50
N LEU A 580 12.04 2.94 19.16
CA LEU A 580 13.43 2.72 19.55
C LEU A 580 14.40 3.77 18.98
N ASP A 581 14.11 4.37 17.83
CA ASP A 581 14.93 5.45 17.26
C ASP A 581 14.90 6.75 18.11
N THR A 582 13.89 6.88 18.99
CA THR A 582 13.82 7.97 19.98
C THR A 582 14.71 7.75 21.20
N PHE A 583 15.23 6.53 21.41
CA PHE A 583 16.10 6.23 22.54
C PHE A 583 17.48 6.88 22.32
N PRO A 584 18.06 7.50 23.37
CA PRO A 584 19.40 8.08 23.28
C PRO A 584 20.48 7.00 23.15
N VAL A 585 20.29 5.86 23.81
CA VAL A 585 21.13 4.66 23.74
C VAL A 585 20.23 3.42 23.75
N ILE A 586 20.65 2.35 23.08
CA ILE A 586 19.87 1.11 22.98
C ILE A 586 20.31 0.13 24.08
N PRO A 587 19.42 -0.29 24.99
CA PRO A 587 19.73 -1.30 26.00
C PRO A 587 20.21 -2.62 25.38
N THR A 588 21.20 -3.26 26.01
CA THR A 588 21.82 -4.52 25.54
C THR A 588 20.80 -5.65 25.32
N ARG A 589 19.71 -5.67 26.10
CA ARG A 589 18.59 -6.62 25.98
C ARG A 589 18.07 -6.76 24.54
N TRP A 590 18.01 -5.67 23.77
CA TRP A 590 17.40 -5.66 22.44
C TRP A 590 18.43 -5.78 21.30
N MET A 591 19.72 -5.66 21.62
CA MET A 591 20.81 -5.66 20.66
C MET A 591 20.86 -6.92 19.79
N PRO A 592 20.77 -8.15 20.33
CA PRO A 592 20.82 -9.36 19.50
C PRO A 592 19.71 -9.42 18.44
N ARG A 593 18.50 -9.01 18.84
CA ARG A 593 17.32 -9.01 17.95
C ARG A 593 17.41 -7.90 16.90
N LEU A 594 17.87 -6.72 17.26
CA LEU A 594 18.10 -5.64 16.30
C LEU A 594 19.19 -6.01 15.29
N MET A 595 20.28 -6.65 15.72
CA MET A 595 21.32 -7.15 14.83
C MET A 595 20.80 -8.23 13.87
N GLU A 596 19.94 -9.13 14.35
CA GLU A 596 19.25 -10.11 13.51
C GLU A 596 18.41 -9.42 12.41
N LEU A 597 17.70 -8.33 12.75
CA LEU A 597 16.89 -7.58 11.80
C LEU A 597 17.73 -6.75 10.82
N ALA A 598 18.83 -6.16 11.29
CA ALA A 598 19.71 -5.28 10.53
C ALA A 598 20.58 -6.04 9.49
N LEU A 599 20.90 -7.31 9.76
CA LEU A 599 21.75 -8.15 8.88
C LEU A 599 20.99 -9.34 8.25
N GLY A 600 19.79 -9.62 8.73
CA GLY A 600 18.99 -10.75 8.30
C GLY A 600 18.43 -10.65 6.87
N GLU A 601 17.85 -11.77 6.42
CA GLU A 601 17.31 -11.92 5.06
C GLU A 601 16.03 -11.06 4.83
N GLY A 602 15.37 -10.59 5.91
CA GLY A 602 14.19 -9.72 5.84
C GLY A 602 14.53 -8.30 5.38
N LYS A 603 13.87 -7.82 4.32
CA LYS A 603 14.15 -6.50 3.73
C LYS A 603 13.34 -5.36 4.34
N THR A 604 12.10 -5.62 4.77
CA THR A 604 11.10 -4.60 5.11
C THR A 604 11.56 -3.63 6.20
N HIS A 605 12.19 -4.15 7.26
CA HIS A 605 12.56 -3.35 8.44
C HIS A 605 14.08 -3.25 8.65
N ARG A 606 14.87 -3.67 7.66
CA ARG A 606 16.33 -3.71 7.79
C ARG A 606 16.92 -2.32 7.99
N ALA A 607 16.55 -1.37 7.12
CA ALA A 607 17.06 0.00 7.19
C ALA A 607 16.70 0.67 8.52
N ALA A 608 15.46 0.49 8.98
CA ALA A 608 15.04 0.99 10.29
C ALA A 608 15.85 0.39 11.45
N ALA A 609 16.12 -0.92 11.43
CA ALA A 609 16.97 -1.54 12.44
C ALA A 609 18.43 -1.06 12.38
N GLN A 610 18.98 -0.87 11.17
CA GLN A 610 20.34 -0.31 10.97
C GLN A 610 20.44 1.12 11.48
N GLN A 611 19.40 1.94 11.25
CA GLN A 611 19.31 3.31 11.76
C GLN A 611 19.31 3.34 13.29
N VAL A 612 18.44 2.54 13.92
CA VAL A 612 18.37 2.41 15.39
C VAL A 612 19.75 2.03 15.97
N LEU A 613 20.49 1.17 15.29
CA LEU A 613 21.81 0.69 15.73
C LEU A 613 22.99 1.60 15.39
N SER A 614 22.82 2.56 14.48
CA SER A 614 23.91 3.41 13.98
C SER A 614 24.58 4.25 15.08
N ARG A 615 23.86 4.55 16.16
CA ARG A 615 24.34 5.33 17.32
C ARG A 615 25.04 4.47 18.38
N THR A 616 25.02 3.15 18.24
CA THR A 616 25.64 2.22 19.20
C THR A 616 27.16 2.26 19.05
N PRO A 617 27.93 2.40 20.15
CA PRO A 617 29.39 2.30 20.08
C PRO A 617 29.85 0.98 19.47
N ASN A 618 30.96 1.01 18.73
CA ASN A 618 31.60 -0.17 18.14
C ASN A 618 30.74 -0.98 17.15
N ILE A 619 29.61 -0.45 16.67
CA ILE A 619 28.75 -1.15 15.70
C ILE A 619 29.51 -1.57 14.43
N GLY A 620 30.43 -0.72 13.94
CA GLY A 620 31.26 -1.03 12.77
C GLY A 620 32.14 -2.29 12.94
N LYS A 621 32.63 -2.56 14.16
CA LYS A 621 33.37 -3.79 14.47
C LYS A 621 32.46 -5.02 14.39
N LEU A 622 31.28 -4.96 15.00
CA LEU A 622 30.28 -6.05 14.97
C LEU A 622 29.84 -6.39 13.54
N VAL A 623 29.64 -5.35 12.71
CA VAL A 623 29.31 -5.53 11.29
C VAL A 623 30.49 -6.14 10.53
N SER A 624 31.72 -5.73 10.83
CA SER A 624 32.93 -6.29 10.21
C SER A 624 33.09 -7.80 10.46
N ASP A 625 32.79 -8.26 11.68
CA ASP A 625 32.85 -9.69 12.02
C ASP A 625 31.84 -10.54 11.21
N THR A 626 30.72 -9.93 10.81
CA THR A 626 29.69 -10.59 9.98
C THR A 626 30.20 -10.94 8.57
N LEU A 627 31.26 -10.29 8.08
CA LEU A 627 31.91 -10.64 6.81
C LEU A 627 32.48 -12.08 6.79
N GLN A 628 32.67 -12.70 7.95
CA GLN A 628 33.12 -14.10 8.07
C GLN A 628 31.98 -15.11 8.00
N SER A 629 30.71 -14.65 7.91
CA SER A 629 29.54 -15.52 7.82
C SER A 629 29.60 -16.43 6.60
N SER A 630 29.15 -17.67 6.72
CA SER A 630 29.05 -18.57 5.56
C SER A 630 27.85 -18.25 4.65
N LYS A 631 26.87 -17.47 5.11
CA LYS A 631 25.75 -16.98 4.31
C LYS A 631 26.18 -15.75 3.49
N GLN A 632 26.06 -15.82 2.16
CA GLN A 632 26.48 -14.73 1.26
C GLN A 632 25.67 -13.45 1.48
N GLU A 633 24.38 -13.59 1.81
CA GLU A 633 23.44 -12.48 2.00
C GLU A 633 23.90 -11.58 3.16
N LEU A 634 24.34 -12.20 4.26
CA LEU A 634 24.86 -11.49 5.43
C LEU A 634 26.16 -10.74 5.10
N ARG A 635 27.05 -11.34 4.30
CA ARG A 635 28.31 -10.69 3.88
C ARG A 635 28.05 -9.49 2.98
N ILE A 636 27.10 -9.61 2.05
CA ILE A 636 26.68 -8.51 1.16
C ILE A 636 26.14 -7.34 1.98
N GLU A 637 25.20 -7.61 2.91
CA GLU A 637 24.59 -6.56 3.71
C GLU A 637 25.58 -5.97 4.72
N ALA A 638 26.49 -6.75 5.29
CA ALA A 638 27.56 -6.24 6.13
C ALA A 638 28.49 -5.28 5.36
N ALA A 639 28.95 -5.67 4.17
CA ALA A 639 29.78 -4.81 3.33
C ALA A 639 29.08 -3.48 2.98
N ARG A 640 27.79 -3.53 2.64
CA ARG A 640 26.98 -2.33 2.36
C ARG A 640 26.84 -1.45 3.60
N TRP A 641 26.53 -2.03 4.75
CA TRP A 641 26.31 -1.26 5.96
C TRP A 641 27.59 -0.61 6.48
N LEU A 642 28.76 -1.24 6.31
CA LEU A 642 30.06 -0.62 6.62
C LEU A 642 30.31 0.68 5.84
N VAL A 643 29.84 0.75 4.59
CA VAL A 643 29.89 1.99 3.80
C VAL A 643 28.95 3.03 4.39
N THR A 644 27.71 2.66 4.69
CA THR A 644 26.73 3.60 5.30
C THR A 644 27.24 4.17 6.63
N LEU A 645 28.02 3.39 7.39
CA LEU A 645 28.66 3.82 8.64
C LEU A 645 29.95 4.62 8.43
N ASP A 646 30.48 4.72 7.21
CA ASP A 646 31.83 5.23 6.89
C ASP A 646 32.94 4.61 7.77
N TYR A 647 32.84 3.30 8.03
CA TYR A 647 33.71 2.61 8.98
C TYR A 647 35.01 2.11 8.34
N ARG A 648 36.00 2.99 8.23
CA ARG A 648 37.30 2.71 7.58
C ARG A 648 38.14 1.65 8.26
N ASP A 649 38.02 1.49 9.58
CA ASP A 649 38.72 0.44 10.32
C ASP A 649 38.29 -0.99 9.92
N GLY A 650 37.18 -1.13 9.18
CA GLY A 650 36.70 -2.40 8.62
C GLY A 650 37.39 -2.84 7.32
N VAL A 651 38.21 -1.98 6.70
CA VAL A 651 38.90 -2.27 5.43
C VAL A 651 39.73 -3.57 5.45
N PRO A 652 40.53 -3.87 6.50
CA PRO A 652 41.28 -5.14 6.56
C PRO A 652 40.37 -6.37 6.55
N ALA A 653 39.21 -6.29 7.19
CA ALA A 653 38.22 -7.37 7.20
C ALA A 653 37.59 -7.56 5.81
N LEU A 654 37.27 -6.48 5.10
CA LEU A 654 36.77 -6.51 3.72
C LEU A 654 37.79 -7.13 2.75
N ARG A 655 39.07 -6.75 2.83
CA ARG A 655 40.14 -7.34 2.01
C ARG A 655 40.26 -8.85 2.25
N THR A 656 40.29 -9.26 3.52
CA THR A 656 40.37 -10.68 3.92
C THR A 656 39.14 -11.47 3.42
N ALA A 657 37.96 -10.87 3.50
CA ALA A 657 36.73 -11.48 3.01
C ALA A 657 36.76 -11.65 1.48
N LEU A 658 37.22 -10.63 0.74
CA LEU A 658 37.32 -10.66 -0.72
C LEU A 658 38.25 -11.78 -1.22
N GLU A 659 39.39 -11.99 -0.57
CA GLU A 659 40.35 -13.04 -0.95
C GLU A 659 39.77 -14.46 -0.84
N LYS A 660 38.92 -14.69 0.16
CA LYS A 660 38.28 -15.99 0.42
C LYS A 660 36.93 -16.14 -0.29
N GLU A 661 36.42 -15.07 -0.88
CA GLU A 661 35.09 -15.05 -1.47
C GLU A 661 35.03 -15.86 -2.78
N ASN A 662 33.99 -16.69 -2.89
CA ASN A 662 33.75 -17.52 -4.06
C ASN A 662 32.42 -17.23 -4.75
N ARG A 663 31.55 -16.43 -4.13
CA ARG A 663 30.27 -15.98 -4.68
C ARG A 663 30.42 -14.61 -5.33
N GLU A 664 30.04 -14.53 -6.59
CA GLU A 664 30.25 -13.34 -7.40
C GLU A 664 29.47 -12.13 -6.89
N THR A 665 28.26 -12.32 -6.36
CA THR A 665 27.43 -11.28 -5.74
C THR A 665 28.08 -10.67 -4.50
N ALA A 666 28.68 -11.50 -3.65
CA ALA A 666 29.34 -11.05 -2.43
C ALA A 666 30.68 -10.38 -2.75
N SER A 667 31.45 -10.90 -3.71
CA SER A 667 32.67 -10.23 -4.19
C SER A 667 32.36 -8.84 -4.74
N ALA A 668 31.29 -8.71 -5.53
CA ALA A 668 30.83 -7.43 -6.06
C ALA A 668 30.53 -6.41 -4.95
N ALA A 669 29.77 -6.83 -3.93
CA ALA A 669 29.42 -5.97 -2.79
C ALA A 669 30.66 -5.55 -1.99
N ILE A 670 31.57 -6.49 -1.71
CA ILE A 670 32.81 -6.22 -0.96
C ILE A 670 33.74 -5.28 -1.73
N MET A 671 33.93 -5.49 -3.05
CA MET A 671 34.74 -4.58 -3.88
C MET A 671 34.13 -3.18 -3.95
N THR A 672 32.80 -3.09 -4.06
CA THR A 672 32.10 -1.80 -4.03
C THR A 672 32.33 -1.08 -2.70
N ALA A 673 32.26 -1.81 -1.59
CA ALA A 673 32.51 -1.26 -0.26
C ALA A 673 33.95 -0.78 -0.08
N LEU A 674 34.94 -1.56 -0.51
CA LEU A 674 36.35 -1.17 -0.47
C LEU A 674 36.58 0.15 -1.22
N GLU A 675 36.07 0.27 -2.44
CA GLU A 675 36.23 1.50 -3.21
C GLU A 675 35.53 2.71 -2.58
N GLN A 676 34.31 2.55 -2.10
CA GLN A 676 33.57 3.63 -1.44
C GLN A 676 34.25 4.09 -0.13
N LEU A 677 35.01 3.20 0.52
CA LEU A 677 35.87 3.52 1.66
C LEU A 677 37.26 4.06 1.26
N GLY A 678 37.53 4.24 -0.04
CA GLY A 678 38.73 4.89 -0.57
C GLY A 678 39.87 3.96 -1.00
N GLU A 679 39.62 2.65 -1.12
CA GLU A 679 40.64 1.67 -1.48
C GLU A 679 40.79 1.49 -3.00
N ASP A 680 42.02 1.24 -3.47
CA ASP A 680 42.29 0.92 -4.88
C ASP A 680 41.94 -0.54 -5.21
N ILE A 681 40.92 -0.73 -6.06
CA ILE A 681 40.48 -2.05 -6.52
C ILE A 681 41.05 -2.46 -7.89
N SER A 682 41.85 -1.62 -8.53
CA SER A 682 42.43 -1.86 -9.87
C SER A 682 43.13 -3.22 -10.03
N PRO A 683 43.87 -3.75 -9.02
CA PRO A 683 44.50 -5.07 -9.12
C PRO A 683 43.51 -6.23 -9.38
N TYR A 684 42.27 -6.10 -8.91
CA TYR A 684 41.21 -7.09 -9.09
C TYR A 684 40.53 -6.99 -10.47
N LEU A 685 40.75 -5.89 -11.20
CA LEU A 685 40.14 -5.58 -12.49
C LEU A 685 41.11 -5.72 -13.68
N ALA A 686 42.36 -6.15 -13.44
CA ALA A 686 43.34 -6.35 -14.50
C ALA A 686 42.90 -7.41 -15.53
N PRO A 687 43.20 -7.26 -16.84
CA PRO A 687 42.78 -8.19 -17.88
C PRO A 687 43.12 -9.67 -17.61
N ASP A 688 44.33 -9.96 -17.11
CA ASP A 688 44.76 -11.32 -16.76
C ASP A 688 43.93 -11.93 -15.61
N THR A 689 43.57 -11.10 -14.63
CA THR A 689 42.72 -11.51 -13.50
C THR A 689 41.31 -11.84 -13.99
N LEU A 690 40.73 -10.98 -14.84
CA LEU A 690 39.42 -11.17 -15.44
C LEU A 690 39.37 -12.40 -16.36
N LEU A 691 40.42 -12.66 -17.14
CA LEU A 691 40.52 -13.84 -17.99
C LEU A 691 40.58 -15.13 -17.14
N LYS A 692 41.37 -15.15 -16.06
CA LYS A 692 41.41 -16.28 -15.12
C LYS A 692 40.04 -16.54 -14.49
N GLN A 693 39.33 -15.49 -14.10
CA GLN A 693 37.96 -15.60 -13.58
C GLN A 693 36.99 -16.14 -14.64
N ALA A 694 37.04 -15.62 -15.87
CA ALA A 694 36.18 -16.06 -16.96
C ALA A 694 36.38 -17.55 -17.26
N ARG A 695 37.63 -18.01 -17.40
CA ARG A 695 37.96 -19.43 -17.61
C ARG A 695 37.51 -20.32 -16.46
N LYS A 696 37.56 -19.84 -15.22
CA LYS A 696 37.03 -20.57 -14.05
C LYS A 696 35.50 -20.65 -14.12
N GLY A 697 34.82 -19.54 -14.40
CA GLY A 697 33.37 -19.45 -14.46
C GLY A 697 32.75 -20.27 -15.59
N LEU A 698 33.39 -20.28 -16.77
CA LEU A 698 32.95 -21.02 -17.96
C LEU A 698 33.05 -22.55 -17.82
N LYS A 699 33.75 -23.08 -16.80
CA LYS A 699 33.71 -24.52 -16.48
C LYS A 699 32.33 -24.96 -15.96
N GLY A 700 31.54 -24.04 -15.42
CA GLY A 700 30.17 -24.32 -14.96
C GLY A 700 29.16 -24.31 -16.10
N LYS A 701 28.04 -25.03 -15.95
CA LYS A 701 26.94 -25.00 -16.93
C LYS A 701 26.27 -23.62 -16.96
N PRO A 702 25.96 -23.05 -18.14
CA PRO A 702 25.15 -21.83 -18.21
C PRO A 702 23.72 -22.10 -17.71
N PRO A 703 23.00 -21.07 -17.23
CA PRO A 703 21.58 -21.19 -16.87
C PRO A 703 20.75 -21.80 -18.02
N SER A 704 19.84 -22.73 -17.71
CA SER A 704 18.98 -23.35 -18.74
C SER A 704 17.99 -22.35 -19.35
N SER A 705 17.63 -21.31 -18.59
CA SER A 705 16.74 -20.24 -19.04
C SER A 705 17.28 -19.48 -20.23
N MET A 706 18.60 -19.26 -20.31
CA MET A 706 19.23 -18.50 -21.41
C MET A 706 19.54 -19.33 -22.66
N SER A 707 19.03 -20.56 -22.78
CA SER A 707 19.26 -21.44 -23.94
C SER A 707 18.79 -20.86 -25.28
N TRP A 708 17.92 -19.84 -25.24
CA TRP A 708 17.45 -19.11 -26.42
C TRP A 708 18.49 -18.12 -26.98
N LEU A 709 19.52 -17.74 -26.21
CA LEU A 709 20.53 -16.75 -26.61
C LEU A 709 21.76 -17.43 -27.23
N ALA A 710 22.06 -17.10 -28.49
CA ALA A 710 23.25 -17.58 -29.19
C ALA A 710 24.51 -16.78 -28.79
N LEU A 711 25.23 -17.23 -27.76
CA LEU A 711 26.41 -16.54 -27.21
C LEU A 711 27.56 -16.34 -28.20
N ASP A 712 27.66 -17.16 -29.24
CA ASP A 712 28.69 -17.01 -30.29
C ASP A 712 28.42 -15.82 -31.22
N GLY A 713 27.22 -15.24 -31.16
CA GLY A 713 26.85 -14.03 -31.89
C GLY A 713 27.23 -12.72 -31.18
N ALA A 714 27.89 -12.77 -30.02
CA ALA A 714 28.29 -11.56 -29.30
C ALA A 714 29.35 -10.77 -30.10
N PRO A 715 29.28 -9.41 -30.11
CA PRO A 715 30.22 -8.59 -30.87
C PRO A 715 31.64 -8.65 -30.28
N ALA A 716 32.65 -8.52 -31.15
CA ALA A 716 34.03 -8.34 -30.71
C ALA A 716 34.18 -7.03 -29.92
N CYS A 717 34.83 -7.10 -28.75
CA CYS A 717 35.01 -5.98 -27.85
C CYS A 717 36.49 -5.58 -27.75
N ALA A 718 36.74 -4.31 -27.44
CA ALA A 718 38.05 -3.77 -27.12
C ALA A 718 38.03 -3.10 -25.73
N TRP A 719 39.16 -3.16 -25.03
CA TRP A 719 39.42 -2.42 -23.81
C TRP A 719 39.46 -0.90 -24.10
N SER A 720 39.39 -0.08 -23.07
CA SER A 720 39.40 1.38 -23.17
C SER A 720 40.66 1.95 -23.84
N ASP A 721 41.78 1.22 -23.80
CA ASP A 721 43.03 1.55 -24.51
C ASP A 721 43.05 1.11 -25.99
N GLY A 722 41.95 0.50 -26.47
CA GLY A 722 41.79 0.02 -27.84
C GLY A 722 42.30 -1.41 -28.09
N THR A 723 42.90 -2.08 -27.10
CA THR A 723 43.36 -3.46 -27.27
C THR A 723 42.20 -4.47 -27.27
N PRO A 724 42.27 -5.59 -28.01
CA PRO A 724 41.18 -6.56 -28.07
C PRO A 724 40.89 -7.25 -26.73
N VAL A 725 39.61 -7.47 -26.42
CA VAL A 725 39.16 -8.29 -25.28
C VAL A 725 39.02 -9.75 -25.70
N GLU A 726 39.56 -10.65 -24.88
CA GLU A 726 39.37 -12.09 -25.06
C GLU A 726 37.86 -12.47 -25.02
N PRO A 727 37.31 -13.18 -26.03
CA PRO A 727 35.87 -13.48 -26.10
C PRO A 727 35.32 -14.26 -24.89
N GLU A 728 36.17 -15.05 -24.21
CA GLU A 728 35.83 -15.77 -22.98
C GLU A 728 35.33 -14.81 -21.88
N ILE A 729 35.92 -13.62 -21.78
CA ILE A 729 35.55 -12.61 -20.78
C ILE A 729 34.12 -12.12 -21.02
N ILE A 730 33.81 -11.73 -22.25
CA ILE A 730 32.47 -11.23 -22.63
C ILE A 730 31.42 -12.33 -22.44
N ARG A 731 31.69 -13.57 -22.89
CA ARG A 731 30.78 -14.71 -22.67
C ARG A 731 30.51 -14.94 -21.19
N TRP A 732 31.55 -14.87 -20.35
CA TRP A 732 31.39 -15.03 -18.91
C TRP A 732 30.56 -13.90 -18.30
N TRP A 733 30.78 -12.64 -18.69
CA TRP A 733 30.00 -11.51 -18.17
C TRP A 733 28.50 -11.63 -18.51
N VAL A 734 28.16 -12.10 -19.72
CA VAL A 734 26.76 -12.37 -20.11
C VAL A 734 26.14 -13.47 -19.24
N ILE A 735 26.86 -14.58 -19.02
CA ILE A 735 26.39 -15.67 -18.15
C ILE A 735 26.26 -15.20 -16.70
N LEU A 736 27.21 -14.41 -16.22
CA LEU A 736 27.22 -13.86 -14.87
C LEU A 736 26.01 -12.94 -14.67
N ALA A 737 25.74 -12.05 -15.62
CA ALA A 737 24.57 -11.18 -15.61
C ALA A 737 23.25 -12.00 -15.51
N CYS A 738 23.10 -13.07 -16.29
CA CYS A 738 21.97 -14.00 -16.17
C CYS A 738 21.84 -14.63 -14.78
N LYS A 739 22.96 -15.04 -14.16
CA LYS A 739 22.96 -15.66 -12.82
C LYS A 739 22.55 -14.67 -11.72
N LEU A 740 22.92 -13.39 -11.86
CA LEU A 740 22.64 -12.33 -10.89
C LEU A 740 21.16 -11.91 -10.92
N LYS A 741 20.51 -11.92 -12.09
CA LYS A 741 19.09 -11.54 -12.27
C LYS A 741 18.74 -10.10 -11.83
N GLU A 742 19.71 -9.20 -11.88
CA GLU A 742 19.63 -7.78 -11.52
C GLU A 742 19.61 -6.92 -12.79
N PRO A 743 18.46 -6.38 -13.24
CA PRO A 743 18.39 -5.61 -14.50
C PRO A 743 19.21 -4.31 -14.48
N ALA A 744 19.27 -3.62 -13.35
CA ALA A 744 20.15 -2.46 -13.16
C ALA A 744 21.64 -2.84 -13.04
N GLY A 745 21.96 -4.14 -13.07
CA GLY A 745 23.28 -4.61 -12.72
C GLY A 745 23.62 -4.41 -11.24
N ASN A 746 24.88 -4.67 -10.95
CA ASN A 746 25.53 -4.33 -9.69
C ASN A 746 26.85 -3.63 -9.99
N GLY A 747 27.45 -3.04 -8.96
CA GLY A 747 28.70 -2.29 -9.10
C GLY A 747 29.82 -3.07 -9.81
N LEU A 748 29.82 -4.40 -9.75
CA LEU A 748 30.81 -5.21 -10.47
C LEU A 748 30.61 -5.18 -11.99
N LEU A 749 29.38 -5.40 -12.48
CA LEU A 749 29.11 -5.36 -13.93
C LEU A 749 29.28 -3.95 -14.51
N GLU A 750 28.93 -2.91 -13.74
CA GLU A 750 29.17 -1.52 -14.14
C GLU A 750 30.68 -1.24 -14.32
N ARG A 751 31.50 -1.69 -13.36
CA ARG A 751 32.97 -1.61 -13.45
C ARG A 751 33.51 -2.34 -14.66
N TYR A 752 33.04 -3.57 -14.90
CA TYR A 752 33.44 -4.39 -16.04
C TYR A 752 33.15 -3.70 -17.37
N LEU A 753 31.94 -3.15 -17.54
CA LEU A 753 31.60 -2.39 -18.73
C LEU A 753 32.46 -1.14 -18.87
N GLY A 754 32.77 -0.45 -17.76
CA GLY A 754 33.66 0.72 -17.73
C GLY A 754 35.07 0.45 -18.27
N LEU A 755 35.55 -0.79 -18.23
CA LEU A 755 36.84 -1.19 -18.80
C LEU A 755 36.84 -1.24 -20.34
N LEU A 756 35.65 -1.34 -20.97
CA LEU A 756 35.51 -1.45 -22.42
C LEU A 756 35.51 -0.07 -23.12
N ALA A 757 36.00 -0.03 -24.35
CA ALA A 757 35.85 1.13 -25.22
C ALA A 757 34.36 1.45 -25.44
N GLN A 758 34.03 2.74 -25.55
CA GLN A 758 32.64 3.22 -25.75
C GLN A 758 31.91 2.50 -26.90
N PRO A 759 32.52 2.29 -28.10
CA PRO A 759 31.84 1.57 -29.18
C PRO A 759 31.54 0.10 -28.86
N SER A 760 32.43 -0.58 -28.14
CA SER A 760 32.24 -1.97 -27.71
C SER A 760 31.10 -2.10 -26.70
N ARG A 761 30.99 -1.16 -25.75
CA ARG A 761 29.86 -1.11 -24.81
C ARG A 761 28.53 -0.94 -25.53
N ALA A 762 28.46 0.00 -26.49
CA ALA A 762 27.26 0.25 -27.28
C ALA A 762 26.85 -0.97 -28.12
N ALA A 763 27.81 -1.61 -28.80
CA ALA A 763 27.56 -2.79 -29.62
C ALA A 763 27.06 -3.98 -28.79
N LEU A 764 27.71 -4.28 -27.65
CA LEU A 764 27.31 -5.37 -26.76
C LEU A 764 25.92 -5.13 -26.17
N GLY A 765 25.69 -3.93 -25.63
CA GLY A 765 24.41 -3.55 -25.02
C GLY A 765 23.27 -3.55 -26.04
N GLY A 766 23.49 -3.01 -27.24
CA GLY A 766 22.50 -2.98 -28.31
C GLY A 766 22.14 -4.38 -28.80
N TRP A 767 23.14 -5.27 -28.93
CA TRP A 767 22.89 -6.67 -29.27
C TRP A 767 22.01 -7.37 -28.22
N LEU A 768 22.35 -7.23 -26.93
CA LEU A 768 21.59 -7.86 -25.84
C LEU A 768 20.16 -7.31 -25.72
N LEU A 769 19.98 -5.99 -25.85
CA LEU A 769 18.66 -5.35 -25.79
C LEU A 769 17.73 -5.88 -26.89
N HIS A 770 18.22 -5.96 -28.12
CA HIS A 770 17.43 -6.46 -29.25
C HIS A 770 17.10 -7.95 -29.10
N GLN A 771 18.04 -8.77 -28.63
CA GLN A 771 17.80 -10.19 -28.36
C GLN A 771 16.75 -10.38 -27.26
N PHE A 772 16.84 -9.61 -26.18
CA PHE A 772 15.86 -9.63 -25.09
C PHE A 772 14.45 -9.31 -25.58
N ILE A 773 14.30 -8.22 -26.35
CA ILE A 773 13.00 -7.79 -26.91
C ILE A 773 12.45 -8.84 -27.88
N ALA A 774 13.28 -9.33 -28.81
CA ALA A 774 12.85 -10.34 -29.78
C ALA A 774 12.30 -11.61 -29.10
N ARG A 775 12.91 -12.03 -27.99
CA ARG A 775 12.44 -13.16 -27.19
C ARG A 775 11.11 -12.86 -26.50
N ASP A 776 10.93 -11.66 -25.97
CA ASP A 776 9.70 -11.26 -25.26
C ASP A 776 8.51 -11.00 -26.20
N THR A 777 8.77 -10.55 -27.43
CA THR A 777 7.73 -10.25 -28.42
C THR A 777 7.50 -11.40 -29.39
N ALA A 778 8.00 -12.60 -29.09
CA ALA A 778 7.80 -13.78 -29.92
C ALA A 778 6.33 -14.24 -29.87
N HIS A 779 5.75 -14.45 -31.04
CA HIS A 779 4.39 -14.94 -31.26
C HIS A 779 4.40 -16.28 -32.00
N PRO A 780 3.32 -17.09 -31.91
CA PRO A 780 3.16 -18.30 -32.71
C PRO A 780 3.33 -18.04 -34.20
N SER A 781 3.72 -19.07 -34.95
CA SER A 781 3.76 -18.98 -36.41
C SER A 781 2.35 -18.92 -36.99
N LEU A 782 2.23 -18.41 -38.22
CA LEU A 782 0.96 -18.38 -38.93
C LEU A 782 0.34 -19.79 -39.05
N GLU A 783 1.17 -20.81 -39.25
CA GLU A 783 0.73 -22.21 -39.34
C GLU A 783 0.10 -22.70 -38.03
N GLU A 784 0.71 -22.38 -36.88
CA GLU A 784 0.17 -22.72 -35.56
C GLU A 784 -1.15 -22.00 -35.29
N GLY A 785 -1.26 -20.73 -35.71
CA GLY A 785 -2.50 -19.95 -35.62
C GLY A 785 -3.64 -20.55 -36.43
N ILE A 786 -3.36 -20.96 -37.67
CA ILE A 786 -4.34 -21.61 -38.56
C ILE A 786 -4.80 -22.95 -37.95
N ALA A 787 -3.86 -23.79 -37.49
CA ALA A 787 -4.18 -25.08 -36.89
C ALA A 787 -5.05 -24.92 -35.62
N TRP A 788 -4.78 -23.91 -34.79
CA TRP A 788 -5.59 -23.62 -33.60
C TRP A 788 -7.00 -23.16 -33.95
N ALA A 789 -7.14 -22.29 -34.94
CA ALA A 789 -8.45 -21.81 -35.39
C ALA A 789 -9.30 -22.93 -35.99
N GLN A 790 -8.68 -23.83 -36.78
CA GLN A 790 -9.36 -25.03 -37.31
C GLN A 790 -9.93 -25.90 -36.20
N ALA A 791 -9.20 -26.07 -35.09
CA ALA A 791 -9.65 -26.90 -33.97
C ALA A 791 -10.71 -26.25 -33.08
N ASN A 792 -10.69 -24.92 -32.89
CA ASN A 792 -11.47 -24.25 -31.82
C ASN A 792 -12.59 -23.33 -32.31
N ALA A 793 -12.51 -22.79 -33.53
CA ALA A 793 -13.51 -21.85 -34.04
C ALA A 793 -14.92 -22.45 -34.19
N PRO A 794 -15.10 -23.72 -34.63
CA PRO A 794 -16.44 -24.29 -34.77
C PRO A 794 -17.24 -24.33 -33.46
N GLN A 795 -16.60 -24.72 -32.35
CA GLN A 795 -17.25 -24.79 -31.05
C GLN A 795 -17.58 -23.38 -30.52
N ARG A 796 -16.67 -22.42 -30.68
CA ARG A 796 -16.91 -21.04 -30.25
C ARG A 796 -18.07 -20.40 -31.03
N TYR A 797 -18.15 -20.66 -32.34
CA TYR A 797 -19.26 -20.21 -33.16
C TYR A 797 -20.60 -20.74 -32.62
N GLN A 798 -20.70 -22.04 -32.31
CA GLN A 798 -21.92 -22.60 -31.70
C GLN A 798 -22.26 -21.96 -30.35
N ASN A 799 -21.26 -21.73 -29.48
CA ASN A 799 -21.48 -21.07 -28.20
C ASN A 799 -22.06 -19.65 -28.36
N TYR A 800 -21.61 -18.88 -29.36
CA TYR A 800 -22.17 -17.57 -29.66
C TYR A 800 -23.61 -17.65 -30.16
N GLN A 801 -23.93 -18.63 -31.02
CA GLN A 801 -25.30 -18.87 -31.47
C GLN A 801 -26.24 -19.22 -30.31
N ASP A 802 -25.79 -20.06 -29.37
CA ASP A 802 -26.59 -20.48 -28.23
C ASP A 802 -26.72 -19.38 -27.16
N ALA A 803 -25.65 -18.62 -26.90
CA ALA A 803 -25.68 -17.48 -25.98
C ALA A 803 -26.61 -16.36 -26.48
N ALA A 804 -26.59 -16.06 -27.79
CA ALA A 804 -27.50 -15.09 -28.39
C ALA A 804 -28.97 -15.51 -28.31
N LYS A 805 -29.26 -16.82 -28.38
CA LYS A 805 -30.63 -17.34 -28.16
C LYS A 805 -31.06 -17.25 -26.71
N ARG A 806 -30.15 -17.49 -25.76
CA ARG A 806 -30.46 -17.57 -24.32
C ARG A 806 -30.47 -16.21 -23.62
N TYR A 807 -29.62 -15.29 -24.05
CA TYR A 807 -29.43 -13.95 -23.48
C TYR A 807 -29.26 -12.89 -24.59
N PRO A 808 -30.33 -12.62 -25.37
CA PRO A 808 -30.26 -11.76 -26.55
C PRO A 808 -29.78 -10.33 -26.25
N ASP A 809 -30.12 -9.79 -25.07
CA ASP A 809 -29.73 -8.43 -24.68
C ASP A 809 -28.21 -8.23 -24.53
N TYR A 810 -27.45 -9.31 -24.33
CA TYR A 810 -26.00 -9.25 -24.11
C TYR A 810 -25.16 -9.79 -25.29
N TYR A 811 -25.70 -10.74 -26.07
CA TYR A 811 -24.93 -11.50 -27.06
C TYR A 811 -25.41 -11.37 -28.52
N ALA A 812 -26.35 -10.46 -28.81
CA ALA A 812 -26.89 -10.27 -30.16
C ALA A 812 -25.85 -9.89 -31.22
N ALA A 813 -24.74 -9.24 -30.83
CA ALA A 813 -23.67 -8.88 -31.75
C ALA A 813 -22.83 -10.12 -32.14
N GLN A 814 -22.46 -10.95 -31.16
CA GLN A 814 -21.68 -12.16 -31.36
C GLN A 814 -22.47 -13.23 -32.13
N GLY A 815 -23.79 -13.30 -31.93
CA GLY A 815 -24.67 -14.19 -32.69
C GLY A 815 -24.77 -13.87 -34.19
N LYS A 816 -24.36 -12.67 -34.64
CA LYS A 816 -24.37 -12.27 -36.06
C LYS A 816 -23.06 -12.56 -36.80
N LEU A 817 -22.02 -12.99 -36.09
CA LEU A 817 -20.73 -13.30 -36.71
C LEU A 817 -20.85 -14.53 -37.61
N THR A 818 -20.13 -14.57 -38.73
CA THR A 818 -20.05 -15.76 -39.59
C THR A 818 -19.01 -16.76 -39.06
N PRO A 819 -19.06 -18.05 -39.46
CA PRO A 819 -18.03 -19.03 -39.10
C PRO A 819 -16.60 -18.57 -39.48
N GLU A 820 -16.45 -17.91 -40.62
CA GLU A 820 -15.16 -17.38 -41.09
C GLU A 820 -14.67 -16.21 -40.24
N GLN A 821 -15.59 -15.34 -39.78
CA GLN A 821 -15.25 -14.25 -38.87
C GLN A 821 -14.79 -14.78 -37.51
N VAL A 822 -15.47 -15.81 -36.97
CA VAL A 822 -15.05 -16.48 -35.73
C VAL A 822 -13.72 -17.23 -35.93
N PHE A 823 -13.47 -17.81 -37.11
CA PHE A 823 -12.18 -18.41 -37.45
C PHE A 823 -11.05 -17.39 -37.41
N GLU A 824 -11.21 -16.25 -38.09
CA GLU A 824 -10.21 -15.18 -38.10
C GLU A 824 -10.02 -14.56 -36.71
N GLU A 825 -11.08 -14.45 -35.91
CA GLU A 825 -11.01 -14.00 -34.51
C GLU A 825 -10.16 -14.96 -33.66
N VAL A 826 -10.45 -16.26 -33.69
CA VAL A 826 -9.71 -17.29 -32.92
C VAL A 826 -8.26 -17.42 -33.40
N LYS A 827 -8.01 -17.29 -34.71
CA LYS A 827 -6.65 -17.24 -35.26
C LYS A 827 -5.89 -16.03 -34.72
N ARG A 828 -6.49 -14.84 -34.81
CA ARG A 828 -5.88 -13.59 -34.33
C ARG A 828 -5.62 -13.64 -32.83
N GLU A 829 -6.53 -14.20 -32.05
CA GLU A 829 -6.32 -14.44 -30.61
C GLU A 829 -5.09 -15.31 -30.38
N LYS A 830 -4.98 -16.46 -31.05
CA LYS A 830 -3.81 -17.34 -30.90
C LYS A 830 -2.51 -16.64 -31.29
N MET A 831 -2.53 -15.91 -32.40
CA MET A 831 -1.36 -15.15 -32.89
C MET A 831 -0.98 -14.00 -31.96
N SER A 832 -1.91 -13.49 -31.14
CA SER A 832 -1.63 -12.47 -30.13
C SER A 832 -1.01 -13.03 -28.84
N VAL A 833 -1.05 -14.36 -28.65
CA VAL A 833 -0.42 -15.02 -27.50
C VAL A 833 1.09 -14.87 -27.62
N TYR A 834 1.75 -14.59 -26.51
CA TYR A 834 3.20 -14.61 -26.47
C TYR A 834 3.72 -16.01 -26.15
N VAL A 835 4.71 -16.48 -26.90
CA VAL A 835 5.33 -17.81 -26.70
C VAL A 835 6.69 -17.74 -26.00
N GLY A 836 7.24 -16.55 -25.84
CA GLY A 836 8.52 -16.30 -25.19
C GLY A 836 8.44 -15.32 -24.02
N SER A 837 9.35 -15.51 -23.06
CA SER A 837 9.62 -14.54 -22.00
C SER A 837 11.12 -14.56 -21.68
N ALA A 838 11.76 -13.40 -21.73
CA ALA A 838 13.15 -13.21 -21.32
C ALA A 838 13.27 -12.79 -19.84
N LEU A 839 12.14 -12.67 -19.12
CA LEU A 839 12.11 -12.15 -17.75
C LEU A 839 12.97 -12.97 -16.75
N ASN A 840 13.09 -14.29 -16.96
CA ASN A 840 13.95 -15.13 -16.12
C ASN A 840 15.45 -14.83 -16.31
N ASP A 841 15.82 -14.20 -17.43
CA ASP A 841 17.16 -13.79 -17.84
C ASP A 841 17.32 -12.26 -17.82
N ARG A 842 16.44 -11.53 -17.11
CA ARG A 842 16.44 -10.05 -17.00
C ARG A 842 17.76 -9.43 -16.55
N GLY A 843 18.64 -10.21 -15.93
CA GLY A 843 19.97 -9.75 -15.56
C GLY A 843 20.83 -9.41 -16.78
N LEU A 844 20.54 -9.94 -17.98
CA LEU A 844 21.18 -9.53 -19.24
C LEU A 844 21.09 -8.02 -19.48
N LEU A 845 20.01 -7.39 -19.00
CA LEU A 845 19.78 -5.96 -19.16
C LEU A 845 20.82 -5.12 -18.40
N ALA A 846 21.53 -5.67 -17.41
CA ALA A 846 22.64 -5.00 -16.72
C ALA A 846 23.75 -4.54 -17.67
N LEU A 847 23.87 -5.17 -18.83
CA LEU A 847 24.92 -4.92 -19.80
C LEU A 847 24.52 -3.91 -20.89
N ILE A 848 23.34 -3.28 -20.79
CA ILE A 848 22.84 -2.34 -21.81
C ILE A 848 23.19 -0.87 -21.54
N SER A 849 23.85 -0.56 -20.41
CA SER A 849 24.16 0.81 -20.00
C SER A 849 25.06 1.57 -20.99
N GLY A 850 25.76 0.84 -21.87
CA GLY A 850 26.56 1.39 -22.96
C GLY A 850 25.78 1.86 -24.19
N VAL A 851 24.48 1.53 -24.31
CA VAL A 851 23.64 1.95 -25.43
C VAL A 851 23.41 3.46 -25.34
N PRO A 852 23.54 4.23 -26.45
CA PRO A 852 23.23 5.65 -26.47
C PRO A 852 21.82 5.92 -25.92
N GLY A 853 21.66 6.90 -25.02
CA GLY A 853 20.42 7.05 -24.25
C GLY A 853 19.17 7.31 -25.10
N HIS A 854 19.31 8.04 -26.21
CA HIS A 854 18.21 8.28 -27.15
C HIS A 854 17.73 6.99 -27.85
N GLU A 855 18.65 6.08 -28.20
CA GLU A 855 18.33 4.78 -28.78
C GLU A 855 17.61 3.91 -27.76
N LEU A 856 18.18 3.83 -26.55
CA LEU A 856 17.61 3.06 -25.44
C LEU A 856 16.19 3.51 -25.09
N ALA A 857 15.98 4.82 -24.90
CA ALA A 857 14.66 5.39 -24.61
C ALA A 857 13.66 5.13 -25.74
N SER A 858 14.08 5.28 -27.00
CA SER A 858 13.22 5.02 -28.17
C SER A 858 12.76 3.56 -28.24
N VAL A 859 13.68 2.61 -28.05
CA VAL A 859 13.39 1.17 -28.10
C VAL A 859 12.43 0.78 -26.97
N ILE A 860 12.65 1.26 -25.74
CA ILE A 860 11.77 1.00 -24.59
C ILE A 860 10.40 1.65 -24.80
N GLN A 861 10.34 2.88 -25.34
CA GLN A 861 9.07 3.57 -25.61
C GLN A 861 8.20 2.78 -26.60
N VAL A 862 8.79 2.22 -27.66
CA VAL A 862 8.10 1.35 -28.63
C VAL A 862 7.56 0.11 -27.94
N TYR A 863 8.39 -0.58 -27.15
CA TYR A 863 7.98 -1.76 -26.39
C TYR A 863 6.81 -1.45 -25.44
N MET A 864 6.88 -0.35 -24.69
CA MET A 864 5.83 0.08 -23.75
C MET A 864 4.52 0.46 -24.44
N ARG A 865 4.58 0.99 -25.67
CA ARG A 865 3.39 1.32 -26.46
C ARG A 865 2.66 0.05 -26.89
N ASP A 866 3.41 -0.89 -27.45
CA ASP A 866 2.87 -2.07 -28.14
C ASP A 866 2.60 -3.24 -27.18
N HIS A 867 3.30 -3.30 -26.04
CA HIS A 867 3.26 -4.42 -25.08
C HIS A 867 2.97 -3.99 -23.63
N TYR A 868 2.12 -2.98 -23.43
CA TYR A 868 1.83 -2.38 -22.10
C TYR A 868 1.33 -3.34 -21.01
N LEU A 869 0.80 -4.52 -21.37
CA LEU A 869 0.39 -5.57 -20.43
C LEU A 869 1.58 -6.33 -19.81
N ARG A 870 2.79 -6.24 -20.40
CA ARG A 870 4.03 -6.86 -19.91
C ARG A 870 4.72 -6.01 -18.83
N ARG A 871 3.97 -5.77 -17.76
CA ARG A 871 4.35 -4.89 -16.65
C ARG A 871 5.76 -5.17 -16.10
N ALA A 872 6.05 -6.44 -15.79
CA ALA A 872 7.32 -6.84 -15.16
C ALA A 872 8.54 -6.64 -16.08
N GLN A 873 8.37 -6.83 -17.39
CA GLN A 873 9.40 -6.61 -18.39
C GLN A 873 9.67 -5.12 -18.58
N ILE A 874 8.60 -4.30 -18.60
CA ILE A 874 8.71 -2.84 -18.64
C ILE A 874 9.47 -2.34 -17.41
N GLU A 875 9.10 -2.81 -16.20
CA GLU A 875 9.80 -2.46 -14.97
C GLU A 875 11.29 -2.83 -15.02
N ALA A 876 11.65 -4.00 -15.58
CA ALA A 876 13.04 -4.43 -15.74
C ALA A 876 13.83 -3.59 -16.77
N LEU A 877 13.21 -3.25 -17.91
CA LEU A 877 13.81 -2.38 -18.93
C LEU A 877 14.07 -0.96 -18.40
N LEU A 878 13.12 -0.40 -17.66
CA LEU A 878 13.27 0.91 -17.02
C LEU A 878 14.37 0.89 -15.95
N GLU A 879 14.39 -0.15 -15.12
CA GLU A 879 15.40 -0.33 -14.08
C GLU A 879 16.82 -0.43 -14.67
N ALA A 880 16.97 -1.14 -15.80
CA ALA A 880 18.24 -1.23 -16.52
C ALA A 880 18.65 0.10 -17.17
N ALA A 881 17.71 0.81 -17.80
CA ALA A 881 18.00 2.07 -18.47
C ALA A 881 18.47 3.16 -17.49
N CYS A 882 17.82 3.25 -16.33
CA CYS A 882 18.08 4.27 -15.31
C CYS A 882 19.47 4.17 -14.65
N VAL A 883 20.24 3.13 -14.96
CA VAL A 883 21.66 3.07 -14.60
C VAL A 883 22.44 4.18 -15.30
N SER A 884 22.08 4.52 -16.54
CA SER A 884 22.72 5.60 -17.28
C SER A 884 22.34 6.98 -16.72
N ASN A 885 23.32 7.89 -16.68
CA ASN A 885 23.10 9.32 -16.40
C ASN A 885 22.82 10.13 -17.68
N ASP A 886 22.51 9.47 -18.81
CA ASP A 886 22.15 10.14 -20.05
C ASP A 886 20.84 10.93 -19.90
N ALA A 887 20.89 12.21 -20.30
CA ALA A 887 19.77 13.14 -20.21
C ALA A 887 18.48 12.60 -20.88
N SER A 888 18.60 11.89 -22.00
CA SER A 888 17.45 11.34 -22.74
C SER A 888 16.72 10.28 -21.91
N VAL A 889 17.46 9.43 -21.20
CA VAL A 889 16.89 8.38 -20.35
C VAL A 889 16.25 8.99 -19.11
N ILE A 890 16.94 9.94 -18.47
CA ILE A 890 16.43 10.62 -17.28
C ILE A 890 15.12 11.33 -17.60
N GLN A 891 15.07 12.09 -18.70
CA GLN A 891 13.85 12.81 -19.13
C GLN A 891 12.74 11.86 -19.56
N PHE A 892 13.07 10.75 -20.22
CA PHE A 892 12.11 9.70 -20.52
C PHE A 892 11.49 9.13 -19.25
N THR A 893 12.29 8.81 -18.24
CA THR A 893 11.82 8.28 -16.95
C THR A 893 11.02 9.32 -16.15
N LEU A 894 11.45 10.59 -16.13
CA LEU A 894 10.71 11.71 -15.54
C LEU A 894 9.31 11.85 -16.18
N GLY A 895 9.21 11.70 -17.51
CA GLY A 895 7.93 11.68 -18.22
C GLY A 895 7.00 10.55 -17.77
N ILE A 896 7.54 9.34 -17.58
CA ILE A 896 6.78 8.17 -17.09
C ILE A 896 6.33 8.39 -15.65
N ALA A 897 7.21 8.89 -14.78
CA ALA A 897 6.92 9.18 -13.37
C ALA A 897 5.77 10.19 -13.22
N ARG A 898 5.73 11.20 -14.11
CA ARG A 898 4.65 12.19 -14.15
C ARG A 898 3.33 11.61 -14.65
N ARG A 899 3.36 10.83 -15.74
CA ARG A 899 2.15 10.28 -16.34
C ARG A 899 2.41 8.97 -17.09
N TYR A 900 1.82 7.89 -16.58
CA TYR A 900 1.72 6.64 -17.31
C TYR A 900 0.43 5.90 -16.96
N ARG A 901 -0.07 5.08 -17.90
CA ARG A 901 -1.39 4.42 -17.77
C ARG A 901 -1.46 3.39 -16.63
N THR A 902 -0.33 2.78 -16.27
CA THR A 902 -0.24 1.72 -15.26
C THR A 902 0.39 2.27 -13.98
N ALA A 903 -0.38 2.36 -12.90
CA ALA A 903 0.04 3.00 -11.65
C ALA A 903 1.33 2.40 -11.04
N SER A 904 1.51 1.07 -11.09
CA SER A 904 2.74 0.45 -10.55
C SER A 904 4.00 0.81 -11.34
N VAL A 905 3.90 0.92 -12.67
CA VAL A 905 5.02 1.32 -13.53
C VAL A 905 5.34 2.80 -13.32
N GLN A 906 4.32 3.64 -13.18
CA GLN A 906 4.50 5.04 -12.81
C GLN A 906 5.21 5.17 -11.46
N GLN A 907 4.80 4.39 -10.46
CA GLN A 907 5.45 4.40 -9.15
C GLN A 907 6.90 3.92 -9.24
N LYS A 908 7.16 2.81 -9.94
CA LYS A 908 8.53 2.34 -10.17
C LYS A 908 9.40 3.41 -10.84
N ALA A 909 8.86 4.19 -11.78
CA ALA A 909 9.57 5.29 -12.40
C ALA A 909 9.86 6.44 -11.41
N ARG A 910 8.94 6.75 -10.49
CA ARG A 910 9.19 7.70 -9.38
C ARG A 910 10.33 7.23 -8.49
N ASP A 911 10.30 5.97 -8.06
CA ASP A 911 11.36 5.38 -7.24
C ASP A 911 12.72 5.40 -7.95
N LEU A 912 12.73 5.19 -9.28
CA LEU A 912 13.95 5.26 -10.10
C LEU A 912 14.47 6.69 -10.24
N VAL A 913 13.60 7.69 -10.42
CA VAL A 913 13.98 9.11 -10.46
C VAL A 913 14.63 9.53 -9.15
N GLU A 914 14.04 9.15 -8.02
CA GLU A 914 14.58 9.42 -6.69
C GLU A 914 15.97 8.79 -6.53
N ARG A 915 16.14 7.52 -6.89
CA ARG A 915 17.45 6.85 -6.86
C ARG A 915 18.51 7.53 -7.74
N ILE A 916 18.13 8.03 -8.92
CA ILE A 916 19.06 8.78 -9.78
C ILE A 916 19.45 10.10 -9.11
N ALA A 917 18.49 10.80 -8.51
CA ALA A 917 18.72 12.07 -7.82
C ALA A 917 19.68 11.87 -6.63
N GLU A 918 19.41 10.89 -5.77
CA GLU A 918 20.26 10.49 -4.64
C GLU A 918 21.68 10.14 -5.09
N ARG A 919 21.82 9.28 -6.11
CA ARG A 919 23.13 8.88 -6.64
C ARG A 919 23.98 10.06 -7.12
N ASN A 920 23.35 11.11 -7.64
CA ASN A 920 24.03 12.29 -8.15
C ASN A 920 24.09 13.44 -7.12
N ASN A 921 23.61 13.24 -5.89
CA ASN A 921 23.46 14.28 -4.87
C ASN A 921 22.65 15.49 -5.35
N TRP A 922 21.60 15.25 -6.14
CA TRP A 922 20.70 16.26 -6.66
C TRP A 922 19.32 16.07 -6.06
N THR A 923 18.56 17.16 -5.93
CA THR A 923 17.11 17.06 -5.76
C THR A 923 16.46 16.57 -7.07
N GLN A 924 15.24 16.01 -7.03
CA GLN A 924 14.52 15.66 -8.26
C GLN A 924 14.34 16.87 -9.19
N ASP A 925 14.21 18.04 -8.58
CA ASP A 925 14.07 19.33 -9.23
C ASP A 925 15.36 19.76 -9.96
N GLN A 926 16.52 19.64 -9.31
CA GLN A 926 17.82 19.84 -9.93
C GLN A 926 18.10 18.80 -11.02
N LEU A 927 17.72 17.54 -10.78
CA LEU A 927 17.87 16.46 -11.77
C LEU A 927 17.15 16.83 -13.07
N GLY A 928 15.91 17.32 -13.00
CA GLY A 928 15.19 17.70 -14.20
C GLY A 928 15.76 18.95 -14.89
N ASP A 929 16.34 19.91 -14.17
CA ASP A 929 16.91 21.13 -14.77
C ASP A 929 18.27 20.89 -15.42
N ARG A 930 19.09 20.03 -14.81
CA ARG A 930 20.45 19.72 -15.28
C ARG A 930 20.48 18.75 -16.46
N THR A 931 19.35 18.12 -16.78
CA THR A 931 19.25 17.07 -17.79
C THR A 931 18.30 17.43 -18.94
N VAL A 932 18.01 18.72 -19.13
CA VAL A 932 17.19 19.14 -20.28
C VAL A 932 17.99 18.96 -21.58
N PRO A 933 17.43 18.29 -22.61
CA PRO A 933 18.14 18.11 -23.88
C PRO A 933 18.22 19.43 -24.66
N SER A 934 19.37 19.68 -25.29
CA SER A 934 19.56 20.84 -26.20
C SER A 934 18.92 20.65 -27.57
N CYS A 935 18.39 19.45 -27.87
CA CYS A 935 17.77 19.09 -29.15
C CYS A 935 18.71 19.24 -30.37
N GLY A 936 20.01 19.07 -30.15
CA GLY A 936 21.06 19.23 -31.17
C GLY A 936 21.45 20.69 -31.45
N LEU A 937 20.85 21.66 -30.73
CA LEU A 937 21.25 23.07 -30.81
C LEU A 937 22.50 23.31 -29.96
N ASP A 938 23.40 24.13 -30.48
CA ASP A 938 24.55 24.65 -29.74
C ASP A 938 24.16 25.80 -28.80
N ASP A 939 25.14 26.36 -28.07
CA ASP A 939 24.94 27.47 -27.13
C ASP A 939 24.41 28.76 -27.81
N SER A 940 24.54 28.88 -29.14
CA SER A 940 23.95 29.99 -29.91
C SER A 940 22.48 29.74 -30.30
N GLY A 941 21.95 28.55 -29.98
CA GLY A 941 20.61 28.13 -30.38
C GLY A 941 20.52 27.71 -31.84
N ARG A 942 21.63 27.24 -32.44
CA ARG A 942 21.71 26.82 -33.84
C ARG A 942 22.18 25.36 -33.95
N MET A 943 21.62 24.62 -34.90
CA MET A 943 22.11 23.29 -35.28
C MET A 943 22.59 23.33 -36.73
N THR A 944 23.76 22.75 -37.00
CA THR A 944 24.33 22.65 -38.35
C THR A 944 24.13 21.25 -38.91
N LEU A 945 23.48 21.16 -40.07
CA LEU A 945 23.22 19.92 -40.80
C LEU A 945 24.14 19.83 -42.03
N GLN A 946 24.97 18.79 -42.10
CA GLN A 946 25.79 18.51 -43.28
C GLN A 946 24.98 17.74 -44.32
N TYR A 947 24.78 18.33 -45.51
CA TYR A 947 23.98 17.75 -46.60
C TYR A 947 24.79 17.64 -47.89
N GLY A 948 25.67 16.63 -47.94
CA GLY A 948 26.67 16.49 -49.00
C GLY A 948 27.77 17.53 -48.84
N SER A 949 28.00 18.36 -49.86
CA SER A 949 28.94 19.49 -49.80
C SER A 949 28.33 20.81 -49.31
N ARG A 950 27.05 20.80 -48.88
CA ARG A 950 26.28 21.99 -48.50
C ARG A 950 25.88 21.92 -47.03
N GLN A 951 25.78 23.07 -46.38
CA GLN A 951 25.31 23.20 -45.01
C GLN A 951 23.91 23.81 -44.95
N TYR A 952 23.12 23.29 -44.01
CA TYR A 952 21.85 23.89 -43.62
C TYR A 952 21.87 24.15 -42.13
N PHE A 953 21.10 25.15 -41.71
CA PHE A 953 21.05 25.56 -40.32
C PHE A 953 19.63 25.49 -39.80
N VAL A 954 19.49 25.02 -38.58
CA VAL A 954 18.20 24.99 -37.87
C VAL A 954 18.29 25.95 -36.70
N THR A 955 17.30 26.84 -36.58
CA THR A 955 17.12 27.79 -35.48
C THR A 955 15.66 27.75 -35.00
N LEU A 956 15.33 28.40 -33.89
CA LEU A 956 13.95 28.47 -33.39
C LEU A 956 13.32 29.84 -33.71
N ASP A 957 12.07 29.85 -34.18
CA ASP A 957 11.30 31.10 -34.31
C ASP A 957 10.71 31.57 -32.96
N ALA A 958 10.02 32.71 -32.96
CA ALA A 958 9.35 33.25 -31.77
C ALA A 958 8.27 32.32 -31.19
N ALA A 959 7.77 31.36 -31.97
CA ALA A 959 6.83 30.33 -31.53
C ALA A 959 7.55 29.02 -31.12
N LEU A 960 8.87 29.06 -30.97
CA LEU A 960 9.75 27.95 -30.60
C LEU A 960 9.70 26.77 -31.59
N LYS A 961 9.42 27.06 -32.87
CA LYS A 961 9.40 26.06 -33.94
C LYS A 961 10.74 26.05 -34.68
N PRO A 962 11.28 24.86 -35.00
CA PRO A 962 12.48 24.76 -35.81
C PRO A 962 12.28 25.30 -37.24
N VAL A 963 13.09 26.28 -37.61
CA VAL A 963 13.16 26.91 -38.93
C VAL A 963 14.47 26.50 -39.60
N LEU A 964 14.39 26.05 -40.86
CA LEU A 964 15.54 25.63 -41.65
C LEU A 964 15.97 26.77 -42.58
N SER A 965 17.27 27.07 -42.64
CA SER A 965 17.86 28.04 -43.56
C SER A 965 19.04 27.44 -44.34
N ASN A 966 19.30 27.97 -45.53
CA ASN A 966 20.47 27.63 -46.33
C ASN A 966 21.72 28.44 -45.91
N GLU A 967 22.85 28.27 -46.61
CA GLU A 967 24.11 28.99 -46.39
C GLU A 967 23.99 30.51 -46.57
N GLU A 968 23.06 30.97 -47.41
CA GLU A 968 22.77 32.38 -47.65
C GLU A 968 21.84 33.00 -46.59
N GLY A 969 21.44 32.22 -45.57
CA GLY A 969 20.51 32.65 -44.52
C GLY A 969 19.04 32.67 -44.93
N LYS A 970 18.69 32.21 -46.15
CA LYS A 970 17.32 32.17 -46.64
C LYS A 970 16.57 30.97 -46.07
N THR A 971 15.39 31.22 -45.51
CA THR A 971 14.50 30.18 -44.99
C THR A 971 14.00 29.24 -46.09
N VAL A 972 14.03 27.93 -45.83
CA VAL A 972 13.57 26.87 -46.72
C VAL A 972 12.62 25.93 -45.98
N SER A 973 11.62 25.38 -46.69
CA SER A 973 10.57 24.55 -46.07
C SER A 973 11.00 23.10 -45.81
N ALA A 974 11.97 22.58 -46.56
CA ALA A 974 12.51 21.23 -46.41
C ALA A 974 13.93 21.12 -46.99
N LEU A 975 14.67 20.09 -46.59
CA LEU A 975 15.93 19.73 -47.26
C LEU A 975 15.62 19.30 -48.71
N PRO A 976 16.38 19.78 -49.71
CA PRO A 976 16.11 19.49 -51.13
C PRO A 976 16.41 18.03 -51.49
N ALA A 977 16.00 17.60 -52.69
CA ALA A 977 16.34 16.29 -53.22
C ALA A 977 17.89 16.08 -53.25
N PRO A 978 18.39 14.88 -52.92
CA PRO A 978 19.82 14.57 -53.00
C PRO A 978 20.32 14.71 -54.44
N ARG A 979 21.52 15.27 -54.63
CA ARG A 979 22.21 15.32 -55.93
C ARG A 979 22.98 14.01 -56.17
N GLN A 980 23.33 13.72 -57.43
CA GLN A 980 24.09 12.51 -57.81
C GLN A 980 25.41 12.32 -57.05
N ASN A 981 26.04 13.40 -56.58
CA ASN A 981 27.32 13.38 -55.85
C ASN A 981 27.17 13.49 -54.32
N ASP A 982 25.95 13.58 -53.78
CA ASP A 982 25.74 13.64 -52.34
C ASP A 982 25.90 12.23 -51.74
N ALA A 983 26.74 12.08 -50.70
CA ALA A 983 26.93 10.81 -50.01
C ALA A 983 25.60 10.33 -49.39
N PRO A 984 25.10 9.10 -49.73
CA PRO A 984 23.80 8.63 -49.26
C PRO A 984 23.66 8.57 -47.74
N GLU A 985 24.75 8.26 -47.02
CA GLU A 985 24.76 8.18 -45.55
C GLU A 985 24.60 9.57 -44.91
N ALA A 986 25.36 10.58 -45.35
CA ALA A 986 25.25 11.95 -44.83
C ALA A 986 23.85 12.56 -45.08
N VAL A 987 23.25 12.27 -46.25
CA VAL A 987 21.87 12.68 -46.57
C VAL A 987 20.86 12.04 -45.61
N LYS A 988 21.04 10.75 -45.30
CA LYS A 988 20.17 10.01 -44.37
C LYS A 988 20.31 10.56 -42.95
N GLU A 989 21.55 10.80 -42.51
CA GLU A 989 21.88 11.33 -41.19
C GLU A 989 21.28 12.74 -40.99
N ALA A 990 21.50 13.68 -41.92
CA ALA A 990 20.94 15.03 -41.81
C ALA A 990 19.40 15.05 -41.78
N LYS A 991 18.74 14.17 -42.54
CA LYS A 991 17.28 14.00 -42.48
C LYS A 991 16.82 13.44 -41.13
N GLN A 992 17.58 12.50 -40.56
CA GLN A 992 17.31 11.94 -39.24
C GLN A 992 17.49 13.00 -38.15
N GLN A 993 18.59 13.76 -38.15
CA GLN A 993 18.86 14.85 -37.21
C GLN A 993 17.77 15.94 -37.26
N LEU A 994 17.36 16.38 -38.45
CA LEU A 994 16.28 17.36 -38.60
C LEU A 994 14.94 16.84 -38.03
N THR A 995 14.64 15.56 -38.26
CA THR A 995 13.39 14.95 -37.78
C THR A 995 13.42 14.76 -36.25
N ALA A 996 14.54 14.33 -35.70
CA ALA A 996 14.77 14.21 -34.27
C ALA A 996 14.64 15.57 -33.57
N CYS A 997 15.35 16.60 -34.05
CA CYS A 997 15.28 17.96 -33.53
C CYS A 997 13.84 18.50 -33.49
N LYS A 998 13.06 18.34 -34.59
CA LYS A 998 11.64 18.77 -34.62
C LYS A 998 10.77 18.07 -33.57
N LYS A 999 11.00 16.79 -33.33
CA LYS A 999 10.23 16.01 -32.35
C LYS A 999 10.65 16.36 -30.92
N GLU A 1000 11.95 16.45 -30.68
CA GLU A 1000 12.53 16.72 -29.37
C GLU A 1000 12.22 18.14 -28.89
N VAL A 1001 12.39 19.17 -29.73
CA VAL A 1001 12.05 20.55 -29.35
C VAL A 1001 10.60 20.65 -28.90
N LYS A 1002 9.67 20.03 -29.64
CA LYS A 1002 8.25 20.01 -29.26
C LYS A 1002 8.04 19.37 -27.88
N GLN A 1003 8.69 18.22 -27.63
CA GLN A 1003 8.58 17.51 -26.36
C GLN A 1003 9.19 18.29 -25.19
N VAL A 1004 10.39 18.86 -25.39
CA VAL A 1004 11.09 19.67 -24.38
C VAL A 1004 10.29 20.91 -24.04
N VAL A 1005 9.76 21.64 -25.03
CA VAL A 1005 8.92 22.82 -24.80
C VAL A 1005 7.67 22.47 -23.99
N GLU A 1006 6.94 21.41 -24.38
CA GLU A 1006 5.73 20.97 -23.65
C GLU A 1006 6.04 20.58 -22.19
N MET A 1007 7.10 19.79 -22.00
CA MET A 1007 7.51 19.32 -20.69
C MET A 1007 8.01 20.44 -19.78
N GLN A 1008 8.90 21.30 -20.27
CA GLN A 1008 9.50 22.38 -19.49
C GLN A 1008 8.50 23.51 -19.21
N THR A 1009 7.55 23.77 -20.11
CA THR A 1009 6.42 24.65 -19.82
C THR A 1009 5.64 24.16 -18.60
N GLY A 1010 5.33 22.86 -18.54
CA GLY A 1010 4.64 22.27 -17.41
C GLY A 1010 5.44 22.28 -16.11
N ARG A 1011 6.77 22.13 -16.17
CA ARG A 1011 7.66 22.17 -15.00
C ARG A 1011 7.86 23.59 -14.47
N LEU A 1012 8.05 24.58 -15.34
CA LEU A 1012 8.11 25.99 -14.94
C LEU A 1012 6.79 26.44 -14.32
N TYR A 1013 5.65 26.00 -14.85
CA TYR A 1013 4.34 26.27 -14.24
C TYR A 1013 4.21 25.65 -12.84
N GLU A 1014 4.57 24.38 -12.68
CA GLU A 1014 4.55 23.72 -11.37
C GLU A 1014 5.51 24.38 -10.38
N ALA A 1015 6.71 24.77 -10.82
CA ALA A 1015 7.68 25.47 -10.00
C ALA A 1015 7.21 26.87 -9.57
N MET A 1016 6.44 27.57 -10.43
CA MET A 1016 5.74 28.81 -10.05
C MET A 1016 4.72 28.54 -8.94
N CYS A 1017 3.86 27.53 -9.10
CA CYS A 1017 2.87 27.15 -8.09
C CYS A 1017 3.51 26.79 -6.74
N ALA A 1018 4.63 26.05 -6.79
CA ALA A 1018 5.41 25.65 -5.64
C ALA A 1018 6.20 26.78 -4.99
N GLY A 1019 6.36 27.94 -5.67
CA GLY A 1019 7.21 29.03 -5.20
C GLY A 1019 8.70 28.68 -5.15
N ARG A 1020 9.14 27.80 -6.07
CA ARG A 1020 10.52 27.28 -6.10
C ARG A 1020 11.55 28.40 -6.24
N LEU A 1021 12.64 28.28 -5.49
CA LEU A 1021 13.80 29.16 -5.55
C LEU A 1021 14.95 28.46 -6.28
N TRP A 1022 15.60 29.19 -7.18
CA TRP A 1022 16.86 28.79 -7.80
C TRP A 1022 17.97 29.71 -7.34
N PRO A 1023 19.13 29.17 -6.91
CA PRO A 1023 20.36 29.94 -6.86
C PRO A 1023 20.62 30.62 -8.23
N VAL A 1024 21.05 31.88 -8.22
CA VAL A 1024 21.24 32.66 -9.46
C VAL A 1024 22.21 31.99 -10.44
N ASP A 1025 23.28 31.39 -9.95
CA ASP A 1025 24.26 30.65 -10.75
C ASP A 1025 23.65 29.42 -11.43
N GLU A 1026 22.83 28.64 -10.72
CA GLU A 1026 22.10 27.51 -11.29
C GLU A 1026 21.06 27.96 -12.32
N TRP A 1027 20.29 29.01 -12.01
CA TRP A 1027 19.30 29.56 -12.93
C TRP A 1027 19.95 30.08 -14.22
N ARG A 1028 21.07 30.81 -14.12
CA ARG A 1028 21.82 31.28 -15.29
C ARG A 1028 22.33 30.12 -16.14
N THR A 1029 22.90 29.10 -15.49
CA THR A 1029 23.57 27.98 -16.16
C THR A 1029 22.57 27.04 -16.85
N TYR A 1030 21.51 26.61 -16.14
CA TYR A 1030 20.64 25.53 -16.61
C TYR A 1030 19.34 26.01 -17.24
N LEU A 1031 18.91 27.25 -16.96
CA LEU A 1031 17.68 27.81 -17.51
C LEU A 1031 17.98 28.92 -18.52
N GLN A 1032 18.64 30.02 -18.12
CA GLN A 1032 18.82 31.20 -18.97
C GLN A 1032 19.69 30.92 -20.21
N ARG A 1033 20.83 30.25 -20.04
CA ARG A 1033 21.78 29.95 -21.13
C ARG A 1033 21.42 28.73 -21.97
N HIS A 1034 20.42 27.97 -21.56
CA HIS A 1034 20.02 26.76 -22.28
C HIS A 1034 19.38 27.14 -23.64
N PRO A 1035 19.76 26.51 -24.77
CA PRO A 1035 19.34 26.96 -26.11
C PRO A 1035 17.82 26.90 -26.36
N VAL A 1036 17.12 25.92 -25.76
CA VAL A 1036 15.65 25.83 -25.78
C VAL A 1036 14.99 26.53 -24.58
N VAL A 1037 15.36 26.17 -23.35
CA VAL A 1037 14.73 26.70 -22.13
C VAL A 1037 14.97 28.20 -21.93
N GLY A 1038 16.13 28.75 -22.32
CA GLY A 1038 16.39 30.19 -22.24
C GLY A 1038 15.34 31.02 -22.97
N ARG A 1039 14.82 30.51 -24.10
CA ARG A 1039 13.72 31.15 -24.84
C ARG A 1039 12.37 31.06 -24.11
N LEU A 1040 12.15 30.05 -23.28
CA LEU A 1040 10.98 29.95 -22.40
C LEU A 1040 11.08 30.95 -21.25
N VAL A 1041 12.27 31.06 -20.65
CA VAL A 1041 12.57 31.96 -19.54
C VAL A 1041 12.38 33.43 -19.94
N GLN A 1042 12.70 33.80 -21.19
CA GLN A 1042 12.46 35.14 -21.76
C GLN A 1042 10.97 35.53 -21.82
N GLN A 1043 10.05 34.56 -21.82
CA GLN A 1043 8.59 34.78 -21.88
C GLN A 1043 7.96 34.84 -20.48
N LEU A 1044 8.77 34.99 -19.43
CA LEU A 1044 8.37 34.95 -18.04
C LEU A 1044 8.96 36.13 -17.26
N VAL A 1045 8.23 36.55 -16.23
CA VAL A 1045 8.69 37.53 -15.22
C VAL A 1045 9.26 36.77 -14.03
N TRP A 1046 10.43 37.20 -13.59
CA TRP A 1046 11.18 36.62 -12.48
C TRP A 1046 11.29 37.63 -11.34
N GLN A 1047 11.47 37.12 -10.13
CA GLN A 1047 11.67 37.90 -8.93
C GLN A 1047 12.97 37.46 -8.26
N GLU A 1048 13.85 38.43 -8.00
CA GLU A 1048 15.04 38.23 -7.20
C GLU A 1048 14.68 38.23 -5.71
N MET A 1049 15.25 37.29 -4.98
CA MET A 1049 15.08 37.07 -3.55
C MET A 1049 16.44 37.17 -2.87
N ALA A 1050 16.57 38.06 -1.89
CA ALA A 1050 17.77 38.19 -1.08
C ALA A 1050 18.00 36.91 -0.26
N ALA A 1051 19.23 36.72 0.26
CA ALA A 1051 19.56 35.58 1.12
C ALA A 1051 18.65 35.48 2.37
N GLY A 1052 18.10 36.61 2.84
CA GLY A 1052 17.12 36.67 3.94
C GLY A 1052 15.67 36.34 3.55
N GLY A 1053 15.38 36.04 2.28
CA GLY A 1053 14.04 35.69 1.80
C GLY A 1053 13.15 36.87 1.40
N GLU A 1054 13.67 38.11 1.46
CA GLU A 1054 12.95 39.31 1.01
C GLU A 1054 13.02 39.46 -0.52
N ALA A 1055 11.93 39.94 -1.12
CA ALA A 1055 11.89 40.25 -2.54
C ALA A 1055 12.67 41.54 -2.82
N VAL A 1056 13.58 41.49 -3.78
CA VAL A 1056 14.45 42.63 -4.14
C VAL A 1056 13.87 43.40 -5.32
N ARG A 1057 13.68 42.71 -6.46
CA ARG A 1057 13.20 43.32 -7.70
C ARG A 1057 12.58 42.31 -8.65
N LEU A 1058 11.82 42.81 -9.62
CA LEU A 1058 11.24 42.03 -10.72
C LEU A 1058 12.02 42.27 -12.01
N PHE A 1059 12.17 41.26 -12.85
CA PHE A 1059 12.88 41.37 -14.11
C PHE A 1059 12.43 40.33 -15.14
N ARG A 1060 12.80 40.53 -16.41
CA ARG A 1060 12.74 39.50 -17.46
C ARG A 1060 14.04 39.46 -18.26
N PRO A 1061 14.46 38.29 -18.78
CA PRO A 1061 15.53 38.23 -19.77
C PRO A 1061 15.07 38.72 -21.16
N THR A 1062 15.98 39.36 -21.89
CA THR A 1062 15.83 39.75 -23.30
C THR A 1062 16.49 38.73 -24.24
N GLU A 1063 16.36 38.92 -25.55
CA GLU A 1063 16.85 37.98 -26.58
C GLU A 1063 18.38 37.85 -26.61
N ASP A 1064 19.10 38.91 -26.24
CA ASP A 1064 20.55 39.00 -26.09
C ASP A 1064 21.05 38.53 -24.72
N GLY A 1065 20.15 38.15 -23.81
CA GLY A 1065 20.46 37.63 -22.48
C GLY A 1065 20.58 38.68 -21.39
N SER A 1066 20.46 39.97 -21.73
CA SER A 1066 20.38 41.07 -20.75
C SER A 1066 19.11 40.91 -19.88
N LEU A 1067 19.12 41.47 -18.67
CA LEU A 1067 17.96 41.45 -17.78
C LEU A 1067 17.42 42.87 -17.66
N ILE A 1068 16.10 43.04 -17.78
CA ILE A 1068 15.46 44.34 -17.67
C ILE A 1068 14.27 44.30 -16.72
N ASP A 1069 13.99 45.42 -16.07
CA ASP A 1069 12.78 45.62 -15.27
C ASP A 1069 11.58 46.08 -16.13
N ALA A 1070 10.48 46.47 -15.48
CA ALA A 1070 9.26 46.93 -16.16
C ALA A 1070 9.37 48.33 -16.81
N ASN A 1071 10.45 49.07 -16.55
CA ASN A 1071 10.75 50.39 -17.13
C ASN A 1071 11.86 50.32 -18.19
N ASP A 1072 12.27 49.11 -18.57
CA ASP A 1072 13.39 48.83 -19.47
C ASP A 1072 14.78 49.20 -18.92
N ASP A 1073 14.91 49.36 -17.59
CA ASP A 1073 16.19 49.57 -16.92
C ASP A 1073 16.95 48.24 -16.76
N GLU A 1074 18.27 48.26 -16.98
CA GLU A 1074 19.12 47.07 -16.87
C GLU A 1074 19.24 46.58 -15.42
N VAL A 1075 19.07 45.27 -15.23
CA VAL A 1075 19.08 44.60 -13.92
C VAL A 1075 20.33 43.74 -13.78
N THR A 1076 21.06 43.93 -12.68
CA THR A 1076 22.11 43.00 -12.23
C THR A 1076 21.63 42.25 -11.00
N LEU A 1077 21.81 40.93 -10.98
CA LEU A 1077 21.47 40.05 -9.85
C LEU A 1077 22.67 39.92 -8.91
N ASP A 1078 22.41 39.96 -7.61
CA ASP A 1078 23.43 39.90 -6.56
C ASP A 1078 23.98 38.48 -6.39
N GLU A 1079 25.27 38.35 -6.07
CA GLU A 1079 25.89 37.06 -5.77
C GLU A 1079 25.29 36.45 -4.48
N GLY A 1080 24.95 35.16 -4.52
CA GLY A 1080 24.32 34.47 -3.40
C GLY A 1080 22.81 34.73 -3.24
N SER A 1081 22.20 35.57 -4.10
CA SER A 1081 20.75 35.69 -4.19
C SER A 1081 20.13 34.47 -4.88
N SER A 1082 18.81 34.33 -4.76
CA SER A 1082 18.02 33.33 -5.48
C SER A 1082 16.94 34.00 -6.32
N VAL A 1083 16.40 33.30 -7.31
CA VAL A 1083 15.30 33.78 -8.14
C VAL A 1083 14.12 32.83 -8.07
N ARG A 1084 12.91 33.36 -8.23
CA ARG A 1084 11.68 32.59 -8.43
C ARG A 1084 10.84 33.20 -9.54
N LEU A 1085 9.82 32.47 -9.98
CA LEU A 1085 8.82 33.03 -10.90
C LEU A 1085 7.89 33.98 -10.16
N ALA A 1086 7.67 35.16 -10.74
CA ALA A 1086 6.74 36.14 -10.19
C ALA A 1086 5.28 35.69 -10.42
N HIS A 1087 4.37 36.09 -9.52
CA HIS A 1087 2.95 35.79 -9.65
C HIS A 1087 2.09 36.86 -8.97
N SER A 1088 0.91 37.18 -9.52
CA SER A 1088 0.04 38.25 -8.99
C SER A 1088 -0.56 38.01 -7.60
N ALA A 1089 -0.39 36.81 -7.03
CA ALA A 1089 -0.70 36.50 -5.63
C ALA A 1089 0.37 37.01 -4.65
N LEU A 1090 1.55 37.37 -5.16
CA LEU A 1090 2.72 37.82 -4.39
C LEU A 1090 3.05 39.30 -4.64
N LEU A 1091 2.36 39.94 -5.58
CA LEU A 1091 2.60 41.32 -6.03
C LEU A 1091 1.36 42.17 -5.79
N ASP A 1092 1.54 43.48 -5.71
CA ASP A 1092 0.39 44.40 -5.77
C ASP A 1092 -0.20 44.49 -7.18
N ASP A 1093 -1.44 44.97 -7.26
CA ASP A 1093 -2.18 45.06 -8.53
C ASP A 1093 -1.54 46.03 -9.53
N GLY A 1094 -0.84 47.06 -9.05
CA GLY A 1094 -0.15 48.04 -9.87
C GLY A 1094 1.07 47.45 -10.57
N GLU A 1095 1.91 46.71 -9.85
CA GLU A 1095 3.05 45.99 -10.42
C GLU A 1095 2.61 44.93 -11.45
N ALA A 1096 1.57 44.15 -11.14
CA ALA A 1096 1.02 43.17 -12.07
C ALA A 1096 0.52 43.83 -13.38
N ALA A 1097 -0.12 45.00 -13.28
CA ALA A 1097 -0.58 45.75 -14.43
C ALA A 1097 0.57 46.30 -15.30
N LYS A 1098 1.67 46.76 -14.69
CA LYS A 1098 2.88 47.21 -15.40
C LYS A 1098 3.46 46.09 -16.27
N TRP A 1099 3.63 44.89 -15.71
CA TRP A 1099 4.15 43.74 -16.46
C TRP A 1099 3.21 43.27 -17.57
N LEU A 1100 1.88 43.36 -17.38
CA LEU A 1100 0.92 43.07 -18.46
C LEU A 1100 1.04 44.08 -19.62
N ALA A 1101 1.25 45.36 -19.32
CA ALA A 1101 1.54 46.38 -20.33
C ALA A 1101 2.87 46.09 -21.04
N HIS A 1102 3.92 45.75 -20.28
CA HIS A 1102 5.24 45.37 -20.81
C HIS A 1102 5.15 44.27 -21.87
N PHE A 1103 4.48 43.15 -21.55
CA PHE A 1103 4.32 42.05 -22.50
C PHE A 1103 3.60 42.47 -23.79
N LYS A 1104 2.59 43.34 -23.67
CA LYS A 1104 1.83 43.87 -24.80
C LYS A 1104 2.68 44.77 -25.69
N ASP A 1105 3.47 45.66 -25.11
CA ASP A 1105 4.31 46.61 -25.84
C ASP A 1105 5.42 45.90 -26.63
N TYR A 1106 6.01 44.87 -26.04
CA TYR A 1106 7.01 44.01 -26.69
C TYR A 1106 6.40 42.91 -27.58
N LYS A 1107 5.06 42.82 -27.70
CA LYS A 1107 4.32 41.78 -28.44
C LYS A 1107 4.74 40.35 -28.04
N LEU A 1108 5.15 40.19 -26.78
CA LEU A 1108 5.55 38.92 -26.21
C LEU A 1108 4.32 38.23 -25.67
N LYS A 1109 4.13 36.96 -26.06
CA LYS A 1109 3.11 36.11 -25.47
C LYS A 1109 3.71 35.47 -24.22
N PRO A 1110 3.15 35.68 -23.02
CA PRO A 1110 3.60 34.98 -21.83
C PRO A 1110 3.48 33.47 -22.01
N LEU A 1111 4.43 32.73 -21.46
CA LEU A 1111 4.43 31.26 -21.56
C LEU A 1111 3.19 30.66 -20.87
N PHE A 1112 2.82 31.21 -19.71
CA PHE A 1112 1.58 31.00 -18.99
C PHE A 1112 1.20 32.25 -18.20
N ALA A 1113 -0.02 32.29 -17.67
CA ALA A 1113 -0.64 33.52 -17.14
C ALA A 1113 -0.20 33.86 -15.70
N GLN A 1114 1.02 34.38 -15.52
CA GLN A 1114 1.57 34.74 -14.19
C GLN A 1114 0.77 35.84 -13.46
N MET A 1115 0.08 36.72 -14.21
CA MET A 1115 -0.56 37.92 -13.67
C MET A 1115 -2.10 37.87 -13.70
N ALA A 1116 -2.70 36.69 -13.92
CA ALA A 1116 -4.14 36.56 -14.13
C ALA A 1116 -4.93 36.11 -12.89
N HIS A 1117 -4.39 35.16 -12.11
CA HIS A 1117 -5.15 34.53 -11.03
C HIS A 1117 -4.86 35.15 -9.66
N LYS A 1118 -5.93 35.40 -8.91
CA LYS A 1118 -5.89 36.01 -7.57
C LYS A 1118 -6.23 34.99 -6.49
N LEU A 1119 -5.74 35.23 -5.28
CA LEU A 1119 -6.11 34.44 -4.11
C LEU A 1119 -7.62 34.54 -3.84
N PRO A 1120 -8.26 33.46 -3.38
CA PRO A 1120 -9.65 33.51 -2.94
C PRO A 1120 -9.84 34.47 -1.75
N ALA A 1121 -11.06 34.99 -1.61
CA ALA A 1121 -11.44 35.81 -0.46
C ALA A 1121 -11.39 35.00 0.86
N GLN A 1122 -11.90 33.76 0.83
CA GLN A 1122 -11.75 32.81 1.93
C GLN A 1122 -10.41 32.07 1.80
N ARG A 1123 -9.55 32.22 2.82
CA ARG A 1123 -8.22 31.59 2.89
C ARG A 1123 -8.04 30.68 4.11
N SER A 1124 -9.04 30.61 4.97
CA SER A 1124 -9.10 29.76 6.15
C SER A 1124 -10.10 28.62 5.96
N GLY A 1125 -9.91 27.53 6.69
CA GLY A 1125 -10.69 26.31 6.56
C GLY A 1125 -9.99 25.27 5.69
N ASP A 1126 -10.67 24.18 5.38
CA ASP A 1126 -10.12 23.00 4.70
C ASP A 1126 -10.61 22.85 3.25
N HIS A 1127 -11.52 23.72 2.80
CA HIS A 1127 -12.04 23.75 1.44
C HIS A 1127 -12.60 25.13 1.05
N ASN A 1128 -12.76 25.36 -0.26
CA ASN A 1128 -13.51 26.48 -0.83
C ASN A 1128 -14.70 25.94 -1.62
N ALA A 1129 -15.92 26.41 -1.34
CA ALA A 1129 -17.16 25.95 -1.99
C ALA A 1129 -18.00 27.10 -2.55
N ASP A 1130 -17.38 28.21 -2.93
CA ASP A 1130 -18.08 29.41 -3.42
C ASP A 1130 -18.74 29.24 -4.81
N ARG A 1131 -18.55 28.09 -5.47
CA ARG A 1131 -19.27 27.67 -6.68
C ARG A 1131 -20.08 26.38 -6.48
N LEU A 1132 -20.42 26.04 -5.23
CA LEU A 1132 -21.34 24.94 -4.94
C LEU A 1132 -22.67 25.12 -5.69
N GLY A 1133 -23.14 24.08 -6.36
CA GLY A 1133 -24.43 24.08 -7.06
C GLY A 1133 -24.40 24.72 -8.45
N TRP A 1134 -23.21 24.98 -9.01
CA TRP A 1134 -23.08 25.38 -10.41
C TRP A 1134 -23.22 24.16 -11.32
N VAL A 1135 -24.22 24.15 -12.19
CA VAL A 1135 -24.66 22.96 -12.94
C VAL A 1135 -24.16 22.94 -14.38
N SER A 1136 -23.78 21.76 -14.86
CA SER A 1136 -23.41 21.44 -16.23
C SER A 1136 -23.77 19.98 -16.53
N ASP A 1137 -23.42 19.47 -17.71
CA ASP A 1137 -23.33 18.03 -17.94
C ASP A 1137 -21.92 17.47 -17.65
N THR A 1138 -21.85 16.17 -17.34
CA THR A 1138 -20.62 15.45 -16.99
C THR A 1138 -19.56 15.47 -18.09
N PHE A 1139 -19.95 15.50 -19.38
CA PHE A 1139 -19.00 15.52 -20.49
C PHE A 1139 -18.37 16.89 -20.69
N THR A 1140 -19.14 17.97 -20.50
CA THR A 1140 -18.65 19.35 -20.49
C THR A 1140 -17.70 19.58 -19.32
N LEU A 1141 -18.06 19.13 -18.11
CA LEU A 1141 -17.15 19.21 -16.94
C LEU A 1141 -15.86 18.43 -17.19
N ARG A 1142 -15.95 17.19 -17.69
CA ARG A 1142 -14.78 16.39 -18.07
C ARG A 1142 -13.90 17.13 -19.07
N GLY A 1143 -14.49 17.75 -20.09
CA GLY A 1143 -13.77 18.57 -21.06
C GLY A 1143 -13.04 19.75 -20.41
N ALA A 1144 -13.71 20.47 -19.49
CA ALA A 1144 -13.15 21.60 -18.76
C ALA A 1144 -12.00 21.19 -17.83
N PHE A 1145 -12.14 20.07 -17.11
CA PHE A 1145 -11.09 19.50 -16.26
C PHE A 1145 -9.89 19.01 -17.07
N ASN A 1146 -10.13 18.23 -18.13
CA ASN A 1146 -9.06 17.70 -18.99
C ASN A 1146 -8.23 18.81 -19.62
N LYS A 1147 -8.87 19.92 -20.05
CA LYS A 1147 -8.18 21.09 -20.62
C LYS A 1147 -7.21 21.76 -19.63
N ARG A 1148 -7.41 21.56 -18.32
CA ARG A 1148 -6.58 22.11 -17.22
C ARG A 1148 -5.63 21.08 -16.60
N GLY A 1149 -5.59 19.88 -17.16
CA GLY A 1149 -4.69 18.81 -16.71
C GLY A 1149 -5.19 18.03 -15.48
N TYR A 1150 -6.46 18.18 -15.10
CA TYR A 1150 -7.06 17.34 -14.06
C TYR A 1150 -7.36 15.94 -14.61
N GLN A 1151 -7.22 14.93 -13.75
CA GLN A 1151 -7.54 13.54 -14.03
C GLN A 1151 -8.71 13.09 -13.18
N ARG A 1152 -9.42 12.08 -13.66
CA ARG A 1152 -10.52 11.46 -12.93
C ARG A 1152 -9.99 10.80 -11.64
N GLY A 1153 -10.68 11.00 -10.53
CA GLY A 1153 -10.43 10.27 -9.28
C GLY A 1153 -10.74 8.78 -9.38
N SER A 1154 -10.36 8.02 -8.35
CA SER A 1154 -10.72 6.61 -8.23
C SER A 1154 -12.24 6.45 -8.15
N ALA A 1155 -12.76 5.35 -8.70
CA ALA A 1155 -14.16 4.99 -8.46
C ALA A 1155 -14.29 4.36 -7.07
N GLU A 1156 -15.31 4.75 -6.34
CA GLU A 1156 -15.65 4.22 -5.03
C GLU A 1156 -16.61 3.03 -5.15
N ASP A 1157 -17.13 2.57 -4.01
CA ASP A 1157 -18.14 1.52 -3.95
C ASP A 1157 -19.35 1.88 -4.83
N GLY A 1158 -19.77 0.92 -5.67
CA GLY A 1158 -20.84 1.15 -6.66
C GLY A 1158 -20.36 1.69 -8.03
N GLY A 1159 -19.05 1.88 -8.24
CA GLY A 1159 -18.50 2.23 -9.55
C GLY A 1159 -18.71 3.69 -9.95
N VAL A 1160 -18.87 4.59 -8.96
CA VAL A 1160 -19.08 6.03 -9.16
C VAL A 1160 -17.83 6.79 -8.70
N PHE A 1161 -17.47 7.88 -9.38
CA PHE A 1161 -16.40 8.79 -8.94
C PHE A 1161 -16.95 10.21 -8.77
N MET A 1162 -16.47 10.93 -7.75
CA MET A 1162 -17.00 12.25 -7.35
C MET A 1162 -15.97 13.38 -7.44
N GLU A 1163 -14.77 13.10 -7.95
CA GLU A 1163 -13.67 14.05 -7.92
C GLU A 1163 -12.79 14.02 -9.18
N TYR A 1164 -12.21 15.18 -9.45
CA TYR A 1164 -11.10 15.36 -10.38
C TYR A 1164 -9.88 15.86 -9.62
N THR A 1165 -8.71 15.27 -9.88
CA THR A 1165 -7.48 15.53 -9.14
C THR A 1165 -6.35 16.00 -10.04
N LYS A 1166 -5.47 16.86 -9.52
CA LYS A 1166 -4.25 17.34 -10.20
C LYS A 1166 -3.11 17.34 -9.18
N GLN A 1167 -2.05 16.60 -9.49
CA GLN A 1167 -0.92 16.38 -8.58
C GLN A 1167 0.19 17.39 -8.82
N PHE A 1168 0.81 17.85 -7.72
CA PHE A 1168 1.98 18.71 -7.67
C PHE A 1168 3.04 18.02 -6.82
N ALA A 1169 3.87 17.21 -7.47
CA ALA A 1169 4.82 16.32 -6.79
C ALA A 1169 5.93 17.09 -6.06
N SER A 1170 6.35 18.23 -6.63
CA SER A 1170 7.36 19.13 -6.04
C SER A 1170 7.02 19.63 -4.63
N VAL A 1171 5.73 19.70 -4.28
CA VAL A 1171 5.24 20.10 -2.95
C VAL A 1171 4.51 18.98 -2.22
N GLY A 1172 4.45 17.77 -2.78
CA GLY A 1172 3.76 16.64 -2.18
C GLY A 1172 2.24 16.85 -2.01
N MET A 1173 1.60 17.63 -2.89
CA MET A 1173 0.18 17.98 -2.76
C MET A 1173 -0.66 17.54 -3.97
N THR A 1174 -1.93 17.21 -3.72
CA THR A 1174 -2.95 16.94 -4.73
C THR A 1174 -4.08 17.95 -4.61
N VAL A 1175 -4.36 18.69 -5.67
CA VAL A 1175 -5.55 19.53 -5.79
C VAL A 1175 -6.74 18.65 -6.15
N VAL A 1176 -7.85 18.83 -5.46
CA VAL A 1176 -9.08 18.06 -5.63
C VAL A 1176 -10.23 19.03 -5.88
N ILE A 1177 -10.94 18.86 -7.00
CA ILE A 1177 -12.21 19.54 -7.23
C ILE A 1177 -13.30 18.48 -7.24
N GLU A 1178 -14.20 18.60 -6.28
CA GLU A 1178 -15.37 17.75 -6.15
C GLU A 1178 -16.50 18.25 -7.03
N PHE A 1179 -17.23 17.30 -7.57
CA PHE A 1179 -18.48 17.52 -8.26
C PHE A 1179 -19.48 16.48 -7.79
N THR A 1180 -20.68 16.51 -8.34
CA THR A 1180 -21.72 15.61 -7.87
C THR A 1180 -21.36 14.16 -8.20
N GLY A 1181 -20.85 13.82 -9.39
CA GLY A 1181 -20.42 12.45 -9.69
C GLY A 1181 -20.58 11.97 -11.13
N ASN A 1182 -20.09 10.76 -11.42
CA ASN A 1182 -20.50 9.97 -12.60
C ASN A 1182 -20.20 8.47 -12.40
N ALA A 1183 -21.01 7.60 -13.00
CA ALA A 1183 -20.84 6.16 -12.94
C ALA A 1183 -19.84 5.64 -13.99
N LEU A 1184 -19.41 4.38 -13.87
CA LEU A 1184 -18.63 3.66 -14.87
C LEU A 1184 -19.48 2.53 -15.49
N PRO A 1185 -19.59 2.43 -16.84
CA PRO A 1185 -19.02 3.36 -17.84
C PRO A 1185 -19.64 4.77 -17.74
N GLU A 1186 -18.86 5.79 -18.12
CA GLU A 1186 -19.30 7.19 -18.03
C GLU A 1186 -20.51 7.47 -18.93
N GLU A 1187 -21.54 8.08 -18.34
CA GLU A 1187 -22.72 8.55 -19.06
C GLU A 1187 -22.78 10.08 -19.07
N ASN A 1188 -23.42 10.65 -20.09
CA ASN A 1188 -23.66 12.09 -20.13
C ASN A 1188 -24.91 12.44 -19.32
N ARG A 1189 -24.74 13.11 -18.19
CA ARG A 1189 -25.81 13.42 -17.23
C ARG A 1189 -25.57 14.78 -16.56
N ALA A 1190 -26.61 15.34 -15.94
CA ALA A 1190 -26.47 16.57 -15.17
C ALA A 1190 -25.53 16.37 -13.97
N ALA A 1191 -24.67 17.35 -13.72
CA ALA A 1191 -23.73 17.36 -12.62
C ALA A 1191 -23.50 18.79 -12.10
N ALA A 1192 -23.26 18.94 -10.80
CA ALA A 1192 -22.96 20.22 -10.17
C ALA A 1192 -21.56 20.22 -9.55
N LEU A 1193 -20.90 21.37 -9.53
CA LEU A 1193 -19.65 21.55 -8.78
C LEU A 1193 -19.94 21.63 -7.28
N LYS A 1194 -18.99 21.15 -6.47
CA LYS A 1194 -19.09 21.18 -5.01
C LYS A 1194 -17.99 22.03 -4.38
N SER A 1195 -16.76 21.53 -4.29
CA SER A 1195 -15.70 22.18 -3.52
C SER A 1195 -14.32 22.02 -4.16
N LEU A 1196 -13.41 22.93 -3.81
CA LEU A 1196 -11.96 22.89 -4.05
C LEU A 1196 -11.25 22.55 -2.73
N GLN A 1197 -10.41 21.53 -2.76
CA GLN A 1197 -9.68 20.97 -1.62
C GLN A 1197 -8.24 20.60 -2.00
N PHE A 1198 -7.40 20.35 -1.00
CA PHE A 1198 -6.02 19.90 -1.17
C PHE A 1198 -5.75 18.69 -0.29
N ARG A 1199 -4.93 17.72 -0.74
CA ARG A 1199 -4.55 16.53 0.03
C ARG A 1199 -3.05 16.30 -0.04
N SER A 1200 -2.44 15.71 1.00
CA SER A 1200 -1.03 15.27 0.94
C SER A 1200 -0.88 14.03 0.04
N MET A 1201 0.26 13.91 -0.63
CA MET A 1201 0.65 12.75 -1.43
C MET A 1201 1.32 11.63 -0.61
N ASP A 1202 1.65 11.86 0.66
CA ASP A 1202 2.40 10.93 1.51
C ASP A 1202 1.54 9.75 1.98
N GLY A 1203 1.35 8.76 1.10
CA GLY A 1203 1.13 7.35 1.44
C GLY A 1203 -0.15 6.98 2.21
N GLN A 1204 -1.09 7.89 2.41
CA GLN A 1204 -2.25 7.64 3.26
C GLN A 1204 -3.37 6.90 2.52
N ARG A 1205 -3.33 5.57 2.58
CA ARG A 1205 -4.32 4.69 1.94
C ARG A 1205 -5.76 4.85 2.47
N TYR A 1206 -5.98 5.48 3.62
CA TYR A 1206 -7.32 5.58 4.23
C TYR A 1206 -7.66 6.93 4.92
N GLY A 1207 -6.94 8.02 4.60
CA GLY A 1207 -7.18 9.34 5.20
C GLY A 1207 -7.42 10.43 4.16
N TYR A 1208 -8.65 10.57 3.67
CA TYR A 1208 -9.08 11.68 2.81
C TYR A 1208 -9.24 12.99 3.61
N ARG A 1209 -8.22 13.41 4.37
CA ARG A 1209 -8.32 14.68 5.09
C ARG A 1209 -7.82 15.83 4.23
N PRO A 1210 -8.64 16.86 3.96
CA PRO A 1210 -8.17 18.03 3.26
C PRO A 1210 -7.15 18.79 4.11
N LEU A 1211 -6.15 19.37 3.47
CA LEU A 1211 -5.18 20.28 4.07
C LEU A 1211 -5.82 21.66 4.28
N PRO A 1212 -5.54 22.34 5.41
CA PRO A 1212 -5.96 23.72 5.60
C PRO A 1212 -5.46 24.65 4.50
N LEU A 1213 -6.33 25.54 3.98
CA LEU A 1213 -6.04 26.43 2.87
C LEU A 1213 -4.91 27.44 3.17
N ASP A 1214 -4.69 27.77 4.44
CA ASP A 1214 -3.62 28.65 4.92
C ASP A 1214 -2.23 27.98 4.95
N GLN A 1215 -2.18 26.65 4.83
CA GLN A 1215 -0.94 25.88 4.70
C GLN A 1215 -0.56 25.63 3.24
N ILE A 1216 -1.39 26.06 2.28
CA ILE A 1216 -1.14 25.87 0.85
C ILE A 1216 -0.28 27.03 0.33
N PRO A 1217 0.77 26.76 -0.48
CA PRO A 1217 1.52 27.82 -1.15
C PRO A 1217 0.59 28.82 -1.84
N PRO A 1218 0.73 30.14 -1.59
CA PRO A 1218 -0.23 31.13 -2.08
C PRO A 1218 -0.45 31.11 -3.60
N VAL A 1219 0.61 30.83 -4.36
CA VAL A 1219 0.52 30.73 -5.82
C VAL A 1219 -0.27 29.49 -6.24
N LEU A 1220 0.01 28.32 -5.65
CA LEU A 1220 -0.76 27.10 -5.89
C LEU A 1220 -2.24 27.30 -5.54
N LEU A 1221 -2.56 27.95 -4.43
CA LEU A 1221 -3.94 28.25 -4.05
C LEU A 1221 -4.63 29.17 -5.07
N ALA A 1222 -3.96 30.24 -5.51
CA ALA A 1222 -4.50 31.16 -6.51
C ALA A 1222 -4.75 30.47 -7.86
N GLU A 1223 -3.80 29.65 -8.32
CA GLU A 1223 -3.90 28.91 -9.58
C GLU A 1223 -5.00 27.83 -9.53
N ALA A 1224 -5.06 27.05 -8.45
CA ALA A 1224 -6.11 26.05 -8.26
C ALA A 1224 -7.51 26.69 -8.16
N TYR A 1225 -7.60 27.85 -7.51
CA TYR A 1225 -8.84 28.62 -7.45
C TYR A 1225 -9.20 29.21 -8.83
N GLY A 1226 -8.23 29.70 -9.59
CA GLY A 1226 -8.41 30.11 -10.99
C GLY A 1226 -8.94 28.96 -11.86
N ASP A 1227 -8.38 27.77 -11.72
CA ASP A 1227 -8.87 26.55 -12.38
C ASP A 1227 -10.32 26.23 -11.97
N TYR A 1228 -10.64 26.29 -10.67
CA TYR A 1228 -12.01 26.08 -10.15
C TYR A 1228 -13.02 27.08 -10.72
N LEU A 1229 -12.69 28.37 -10.75
CA LEU A 1229 -13.52 29.42 -11.35
C LEU A 1229 -13.74 29.20 -12.84
N ALA A 1230 -12.70 28.75 -13.54
CA ALA A 1230 -12.76 28.60 -14.98
C ALA A 1230 -13.44 27.28 -15.41
N VAL A 1231 -13.51 26.29 -14.53
CA VAL A 1231 -14.44 25.15 -14.66
C VAL A 1231 -15.87 25.59 -14.38
N ALA A 1232 -16.11 26.39 -13.33
CA ALA A 1232 -17.42 26.96 -13.06
C ALA A 1232 -17.94 27.83 -14.22
N ALA A 1233 -17.06 28.57 -14.91
CA ALA A 1233 -17.43 29.33 -16.11
C ALA A 1233 -17.89 28.47 -17.29
N ALA A 1234 -17.62 27.15 -17.29
CA ALA A 1234 -18.15 26.21 -18.28
C ALA A 1234 -19.55 25.69 -17.91
N CYS A 1235 -20.01 25.92 -16.68
CA CYS A 1235 -21.36 25.61 -16.24
C CYS A 1235 -22.37 26.63 -16.78
N SER A 1236 -23.65 26.23 -16.83
CA SER A 1236 -24.75 27.16 -17.18
C SER A 1236 -25.05 28.18 -16.08
N GLY A 1237 -24.47 28.00 -14.90
CA GLY A 1237 -24.59 28.89 -13.75
C GLY A 1237 -25.04 28.15 -12.49
N TYR A 1238 -25.28 28.90 -11.41
CA TYR A 1238 -25.89 28.39 -10.19
C TYR A 1238 -27.35 28.02 -10.43
N ASP A 1239 -27.75 26.83 -9.98
CA ASP A 1239 -29.14 26.37 -10.02
C ASP A 1239 -29.62 26.16 -8.58
N PRO A 1240 -30.62 26.91 -8.08
CA PRO A 1240 -31.08 26.78 -6.70
C PRO A 1240 -31.71 25.40 -6.39
N GLU A 1241 -32.12 24.65 -7.41
CA GLU A 1241 -32.74 23.32 -7.28
C GLU A 1241 -31.77 22.20 -7.68
N TRP A 1242 -30.46 22.48 -7.74
CA TRP A 1242 -29.46 21.51 -8.21
C TRP A 1242 -29.54 20.18 -7.48
N GLU A 1243 -29.70 20.18 -6.14
CA GLU A 1243 -29.80 18.97 -5.32
C GLU A 1243 -30.93 18.02 -5.76
N LYS A 1244 -32.04 18.56 -6.27
CA LYS A 1244 -33.17 17.74 -6.77
C LYS A 1244 -32.94 17.20 -8.18
N LYS A 1245 -32.03 17.81 -8.94
CA LYS A 1245 -31.74 17.49 -10.34
C LYS A 1245 -30.54 16.54 -10.50
N MET A 1246 -29.74 16.38 -9.46
CA MET A 1246 -28.60 15.47 -9.49
C MET A 1246 -29.04 14.01 -9.26
N PRO A 1247 -28.38 13.02 -9.88
CA PRO A 1247 -28.81 11.63 -9.80
C PRO A 1247 -28.52 10.92 -8.46
N TRP A 1248 -27.79 11.56 -7.54
CA TRP A 1248 -27.27 10.97 -6.30
C TRP A 1248 -27.22 12.00 -5.18
#